data_AF-A0A2V5P2F8-F1
#
_entry.id   AF-A0A2V5P2F8-F1
#
_cell.length_a   1.000
_cell.length_b   1.000
_cell.length_c   1.000
_cell.angle_alpha   90.00
_cell.angle_beta   90.00
_cell.angle_gamma   90.00
#
_symmetry.space_group_name_H-M   'P 1'
#
loop_
_entity.id
_entity.type
_entity.pdbx_description
1 polymer ?
#
loop_
_entity_poly.entity_id
_entity_poly.type
_entity_poly.pdbx_seq_one_letter_code
_entity_poly.pdbx_strand_id
1 'polypeptide(L)'
;MKGDGTVVGWGDAWPGVNDIPPGLSNVVEIAVGQWHAVALKGDGTVTAWGRPWEGQLEVPPGLSDVVAIAAGLFHSLALRSDGTVVGWGARSWNQFQYDFGQLQPPPGVSNLVAVSTDHDHSLGLRDDGSVIAWGNPFLTNVPPGITNIQAVAASNNGMALRRDGAVLSWVPFSSSGQFGVALNDCIAIAARYDSAAAIQRDGSVVVAFGSGSSTVVFPQLPNTWSVALGNDHGLAVFAPDPPDVTTLQVSGSNGVALLNGDVNPGGASTVAWFEWGTNTSYGNATPSIAVGSGLENVSVSAPLTGLSPRVAYHYRIVATNSAGRAFGEDSFFHKRLITLRGASVITNECHRPFVDPDASILGEPFALAAYQFSSLALRTDGSLVGWGDNQYGQLNVPNTAANAVAIAAGAFHFLALKADGSVVGWGRNSEGQASPPADLRNAVAIAASGFHSFALKSDGSVVGWGPASTLPPDATNIIAIAAGGSLTLVVKADGTVIGYGDNTFGQITIPASATNVVAVAAGDFYGLALRSDGVVIGWPSDDPIPPIATNVIAISAGRFHWLALKADGSVVGSVDIPDSATNVVAIATGFGYSLAARADGSVIGWGYNGYYGELNIPQNATNLTVVPPNGEVDQDTPGVYTLTYGGANFPGIADAVTRTV
;
A
#
# COMPACT_ATOMS: atom_id res chain seq x y z
N MET A 1 34.10 25.76 -12.61
CA MET A 1 33.67 26.45 -11.37
C MET A 1 33.88 25.51 -10.20
N LYS A 2 34.37 26.00 -9.06
CA LYS A 2 34.45 25.22 -7.81
C LYS A 2 33.12 25.31 -7.06
N GLY A 3 32.88 24.39 -6.12
CA GLY A 3 31.64 24.38 -5.32
C GLY A 3 31.41 25.63 -4.44
N ASP A 4 32.42 26.48 -4.28
CA ASP A 4 32.35 27.76 -3.58
C ASP A 4 31.99 28.96 -4.49
N GLY A 5 31.68 28.73 -5.77
CA GLY A 5 31.36 29.79 -6.74
C GLY A 5 32.57 30.48 -7.34
N THR A 6 33.79 30.01 -7.08
CA THR A 6 35.01 30.54 -7.72
C THR A 6 35.24 29.92 -9.09
N VAL A 7 35.78 30.72 -10.02
CA VAL A 7 36.07 30.32 -11.40
C VAL A 7 37.58 30.24 -11.61
N VAL A 8 38.02 29.16 -12.25
CA VAL A 8 39.40 28.96 -12.66
C VAL A 8 39.38 28.63 -14.15
N GLY A 9 40.28 29.24 -14.93
CA GLY A 9 40.48 28.93 -16.34
C GLY A 9 41.75 28.11 -16.54
N TRP A 10 41.73 27.17 -17.48
CA TRP A 10 42.87 26.37 -17.86
C TRP A 10 42.71 25.86 -19.31
N GLY A 11 43.81 25.44 -19.94
CA GLY A 11 43.83 24.86 -21.28
C GLY A 11 44.24 25.81 -22.40
N ASP A 12 44.28 25.28 -23.62
CA ASP A 12 44.62 26.01 -24.85
C ASP A 12 43.40 26.81 -25.34
N ALA A 13 43.11 27.90 -24.64
CA ALA A 13 42.09 28.85 -25.04
C ALA A 13 42.74 30.01 -25.77
N TRP A 14 42.04 30.55 -26.76
CA TRP A 14 42.46 31.79 -27.39
C TRP A 14 42.61 32.92 -26.34
N PRO A 15 43.54 33.87 -26.55
CA PRO A 15 43.84 34.91 -25.56
C PRO A 15 42.57 35.64 -25.08
N GLY A 16 42.42 35.82 -23.76
CA GLY A 16 41.27 36.50 -23.15
C GLY A 16 40.24 35.60 -22.47
N VAL A 17 40.04 34.35 -22.91
CA VAL A 17 39.00 33.47 -22.31
C VAL A 17 39.43 32.93 -20.94
N ASN A 18 40.73 32.67 -20.76
CA ASN A 18 41.30 32.25 -19.48
C ASN A 18 41.50 33.41 -18.48
N ASP A 19 41.33 34.66 -18.92
CA ASP A 19 41.53 35.86 -18.10
C ASP A 19 40.28 36.14 -17.25
N ILE A 20 40.10 35.36 -16.18
CA ILE A 20 38.94 35.45 -15.29
C ILE A 20 38.83 36.86 -14.69
N PRO A 21 37.66 37.52 -14.79
CA PRO A 21 37.47 38.86 -14.24
C PRO A 21 37.82 38.94 -12.73
N PRO A 22 38.64 39.91 -12.30
CA PRO A 22 38.96 40.09 -10.89
C PRO A 22 37.71 40.31 -10.04
N GLY A 23 37.58 39.56 -8.94
CA GLY A 23 36.43 39.66 -8.03
C GLY A 23 35.18 38.89 -8.47
N LEU A 24 35.23 38.16 -9.60
CA LEU A 24 34.14 37.27 -10.00
C LEU A 24 33.92 36.21 -8.92
N SER A 25 32.73 36.26 -8.31
CA SER A 25 32.31 35.42 -7.20
C SER A 25 30.79 35.24 -7.26
N ASN A 26 30.26 34.31 -6.46
CA ASN A 26 28.84 33.92 -6.48
C ASN A 26 28.36 33.47 -7.86
N VAL A 27 29.26 32.91 -8.67
CA VAL A 27 28.91 32.32 -9.95
C VAL A 27 28.12 31.05 -9.68
N VAL A 28 27.02 30.86 -10.40
CA VAL A 28 26.18 29.65 -10.36
C VAL A 28 26.23 28.86 -11.65
N GLU A 29 26.57 29.50 -12.77
CA GLU A 29 26.74 28.85 -14.07
C GLU A 29 27.80 29.55 -14.92
N ILE A 30 28.51 28.78 -15.74
CA ILE A 30 29.48 29.26 -16.74
C ILE A 30 29.13 28.62 -18.09
N ALA A 31 28.98 29.45 -19.13
CA ALA A 31 28.94 29.02 -20.53
C ALA A 31 30.19 29.52 -21.26
N VAL A 32 30.76 28.71 -22.16
CA VAL A 32 32.04 29.03 -22.82
C VAL A 32 31.93 28.84 -24.33
N GLY A 33 31.79 29.94 -25.04
CA GLY A 33 31.86 29.97 -26.49
C GLY A 33 33.29 29.76 -27.01
N GLN A 34 33.48 29.88 -28.33
CA GLN A 34 34.82 29.75 -28.89
C GLN A 34 35.72 30.94 -28.48
N TRP A 35 35.13 32.12 -28.37
CA TRP A 35 35.88 33.38 -28.24
C TRP A 35 35.61 34.12 -26.94
N HIS A 36 34.63 33.68 -26.15
CA HIS A 36 34.23 34.32 -24.90
C HIS A 36 33.67 33.30 -23.91
N ALA A 37 33.58 33.74 -22.67
CA ALA A 37 32.87 33.05 -21.61
C ALA A 37 31.84 34.00 -21.00
N VAL A 38 30.78 33.40 -20.48
CA VAL A 38 29.67 34.08 -19.82
C VAL A 38 29.47 33.41 -18.46
N ALA A 39 29.30 34.21 -17.41
CA ALA A 39 29.00 33.76 -16.06
C ALA A 39 27.64 34.28 -15.63
N LEU A 40 26.79 33.39 -15.13
CA LEU A 40 25.59 33.74 -14.38
C LEU A 40 25.95 33.78 -12.90
N LYS A 41 25.57 34.86 -12.22
CA LYS A 41 25.71 35.00 -10.77
C LYS A 41 24.41 34.63 -10.06
N GLY A 42 24.50 34.23 -8.80
CA GLY A 42 23.35 33.83 -7.99
C GLY A 42 22.34 34.96 -7.70
N ASP A 43 22.69 36.20 -8.04
CA ASP A 43 21.79 37.36 -8.02
C ASP A 43 20.99 37.54 -9.35
N GLY A 44 21.14 36.62 -10.30
CA GLY A 44 20.46 36.67 -11.60
C GLY A 44 21.10 37.62 -12.62
N THR A 45 22.29 38.14 -12.36
CA THR A 45 23.03 39.01 -13.29
C THR A 45 24.16 38.27 -14.01
N VAL A 46 24.57 38.80 -15.16
CA VAL A 46 25.50 38.13 -16.09
C VAL A 46 26.78 38.94 -16.32
N THR A 47 27.92 38.25 -16.33
CA THR A 47 29.23 38.82 -16.69
C THR A 47 29.82 38.08 -17.88
N ALA A 48 30.26 38.78 -18.92
CA ALA A 48 30.94 38.17 -20.08
C ALA A 48 32.39 38.68 -20.20
N TRP A 49 33.32 37.81 -20.61
CA TRP A 49 34.73 38.15 -20.85
C TRP A 49 35.33 37.33 -21.99
N GLY A 50 36.47 37.74 -22.52
CA GLY A 50 37.11 37.12 -23.68
C GLY A 50 37.37 38.14 -24.79
N ARG A 51 37.10 37.75 -26.04
CA ARG A 51 37.38 38.55 -27.25
C ARG A 51 36.22 39.53 -27.54
N PRO A 52 36.50 40.83 -27.74
CA PRO A 52 35.46 41.86 -27.81
C PRO A 52 34.87 42.16 -29.21
N TRP A 53 35.28 41.46 -30.27
CA TRP A 53 35.13 42.00 -31.64
C TRP A 53 33.72 41.95 -32.24
N GLU A 54 32.84 41.06 -31.77
CA GLU A 54 31.48 40.86 -32.32
C GLU A 54 30.37 41.27 -31.34
N GLY A 55 30.71 42.01 -30.28
CA GLY A 55 29.77 42.43 -29.24
C GLY A 55 29.35 41.33 -28.25
N GLN A 56 29.97 40.15 -28.28
CA GLN A 56 29.66 39.04 -27.38
C GLN A 56 29.95 39.34 -25.88
N LEU A 57 30.74 40.37 -25.61
CA LEU A 57 31.02 40.85 -24.25
C LEU A 57 30.04 41.94 -23.78
N GLU A 58 29.20 42.45 -24.67
CA GLU A 58 28.28 43.56 -24.37
C GLU A 58 26.96 43.05 -23.81
N VAL A 59 27.00 42.60 -22.55
CA VAL A 59 25.80 42.20 -21.81
C VAL A 59 24.77 43.34 -21.83
N PRO A 60 23.51 43.10 -22.25
CA PRO A 60 22.48 44.13 -22.34
C PRO A 60 22.28 44.89 -21.02
N PRO A 61 22.23 46.24 -21.05
CA PRO A 61 21.98 47.02 -19.84
C PRO A 61 20.63 46.66 -19.19
N GLY A 62 20.64 46.43 -17.88
CA GLY A 62 19.43 46.08 -17.12
C GLY A 62 19.01 44.62 -17.23
N LEU A 63 19.84 43.73 -17.81
CA LEU A 63 19.59 42.29 -17.79
C LEU A 63 19.64 41.77 -16.35
N SER A 64 18.50 41.27 -15.87
CA SER A 64 18.29 40.66 -14.56
C SER A 64 17.41 39.41 -14.69
N ASP A 65 17.21 38.71 -13.57
CA ASP A 65 16.32 37.55 -13.46
C ASP A 65 16.69 36.41 -14.42
N VAL A 66 17.98 36.32 -14.76
CA VAL A 66 18.52 35.28 -15.63
C VAL A 66 18.61 33.97 -14.84
N VAL A 67 18.13 32.89 -15.46
CA VAL A 67 18.09 31.54 -14.87
C VAL A 67 18.91 30.53 -15.66
N ALA A 68 19.27 30.83 -16.91
CA ALA A 68 20.22 30.04 -17.70
C ALA A 68 20.96 30.91 -18.72
N ILE A 69 22.18 30.50 -19.09
CA ILE A 69 23.00 31.18 -20.11
C ILE A 69 23.54 30.17 -21.14
N ALA A 70 23.72 30.63 -22.38
CA ALA A 70 24.40 29.86 -23.43
C ALA A 70 25.40 30.76 -24.18
N ALA A 71 26.51 30.19 -24.66
CA ALA A 71 27.58 30.96 -25.29
C ALA A 71 28.08 30.23 -26.53
N GLY A 72 27.60 30.65 -27.70
CA GLY A 72 27.96 30.03 -28.97
C GLY A 72 29.25 30.60 -29.56
N LEU A 73 29.33 30.57 -30.90
CA LEU A 73 30.50 31.04 -31.62
C LEU A 73 30.73 32.54 -31.45
N PHE A 74 29.74 33.36 -31.79
CA PHE A 74 29.84 34.83 -31.75
C PHE A 74 28.76 35.51 -30.91
N HIS A 75 27.83 34.74 -30.33
CA HIS A 75 26.71 35.27 -29.56
C HIS A 75 26.48 34.51 -28.27
N SER A 76 25.65 35.11 -27.44
CA SER A 76 25.22 34.60 -26.15
C SER A 76 23.72 34.71 -26.03
N LEU A 77 23.13 33.81 -25.25
CA LEU A 77 21.73 33.85 -24.85
C LEU A 77 21.63 33.91 -23.34
N ALA A 78 20.64 34.63 -22.84
CA ALA A 78 20.19 34.57 -21.45
C ALA A 78 18.70 34.23 -21.42
N LEU A 79 18.34 33.14 -20.73
CA LEU A 79 16.97 32.78 -20.40
C LEU A 79 16.58 33.49 -19.10
N ARG A 80 15.47 34.22 -19.12
CA ARG A 80 14.89 34.85 -17.93
C ARG A 80 13.89 33.92 -17.25
N SER A 81 13.66 34.14 -15.96
CA SER A 81 12.72 33.38 -15.13
C SER A 81 11.26 33.43 -15.64
N ASP A 82 10.91 34.44 -16.44
CA ASP A 82 9.61 34.56 -17.11
C ASP A 82 9.49 33.72 -18.40
N GLY A 83 10.51 32.92 -18.73
CA GLY A 83 10.55 32.04 -19.90
C GLY A 83 10.85 32.74 -21.22
N THR A 84 11.31 34.00 -21.19
CA THR A 84 11.76 34.77 -22.37
C THR A 84 13.28 34.76 -22.51
N VAL A 85 13.78 35.01 -23.73
CA VAL A 85 15.22 34.94 -24.04
C VAL A 85 15.74 36.27 -24.57
N VAL A 86 16.91 36.67 -24.08
CA VAL A 86 17.65 37.84 -24.55
C VAL A 86 18.96 37.36 -25.20
N GLY A 87 19.14 37.62 -26.49
CA GLY A 87 20.38 37.35 -27.21
C GLY A 87 21.23 38.60 -27.41
N TRP A 88 22.56 38.46 -27.36
CA TRP A 88 23.52 39.52 -27.71
C TRP A 88 24.78 38.96 -28.37
N GLY A 89 25.54 39.81 -29.06
CA GLY A 89 26.71 39.44 -29.86
C GLY A 89 26.42 39.42 -31.36
N ALA A 90 27.15 38.58 -32.11
CA ALA A 90 27.05 38.38 -33.56
C ALA A 90 26.98 39.67 -34.41
N ARG A 91 27.65 40.74 -33.95
CA ARG A 91 27.74 41.99 -34.73
C ARG A 91 28.56 41.77 -35.99
N SER A 92 28.32 42.58 -37.01
CA SER A 92 28.98 42.39 -38.31
C SER A 92 30.42 42.91 -38.28
N TRP A 93 31.39 42.02 -38.53
CA TRP A 93 32.77 42.40 -38.84
C TRP A 93 32.94 42.61 -40.35
N ASN A 94 33.42 43.80 -40.77
CA ASN A 94 33.82 44.09 -42.17
C ASN A 94 32.84 43.62 -43.27
N GLN A 95 31.54 43.96 -43.15
CA GLN A 95 30.49 43.64 -44.13
C GLN A 95 30.12 42.14 -44.27
N PHE A 96 30.67 41.24 -43.45
CA PHE A 96 30.14 39.88 -43.31
C PHE A 96 28.98 39.90 -42.30
N GLN A 97 27.76 39.61 -42.77
CA GLN A 97 26.59 39.42 -41.91
C GLN A 97 26.66 38.03 -41.28
N TYR A 98 26.96 37.98 -39.99
CA TYR A 98 26.81 36.78 -39.16
C TYR A 98 25.44 36.71 -38.48
N ASP A 99 24.51 37.63 -38.81
CA ASP A 99 23.16 37.64 -38.25
C ASP A 99 22.21 36.84 -39.14
N PHE A 100 21.94 35.61 -38.73
CA PHE A 100 20.94 34.72 -39.29
C PHE A 100 19.61 34.77 -38.50
N GLY A 101 19.46 35.73 -37.59
CA GLY A 101 18.34 35.82 -36.66
C GLY A 101 18.52 35.02 -35.37
N GLN A 102 19.71 34.48 -35.10
CA GLN A 102 20.00 33.64 -33.92
C GLN A 102 19.87 34.40 -32.58
N LEU A 103 19.92 35.73 -32.61
CA LEU A 103 19.72 36.56 -31.42
C LEU A 103 18.25 36.71 -31.02
N GLN A 104 17.32 36.45 -31.95
CA GLN A 104 15.90 36.78 -31.81
C GLN A 104 15.05 35.51 -31.86
N PRO A 105 14.53 35.02 -30.71
CA PRO A 105 13.59 33.91 -30.73
C PRO A 105 12.33 34.29 -31.53
N PRO A 106 11.65 33.33 -32.18
CA PRO A 106 10.44 33.61 -32.97
C PRO A 106 9.35 34.33 -32.14
N PRO A 107 8.53 35.20 -32.75
CA PRO A 107 7.47 35.91 -32.04
C PRO A 107 6.52 34.96 -31.30
N GLY A 108 6.20 35.26 -30.04
CA GLY A 108 5.29 34.46 -29.22
C GLY A 108 5.93 33.26 -28.51
N VAL A 109 7.25 33.10 -28.57
CA VAL A 109 7.98 32.15 -27.73
C VAL A 109 8.05 32.69 -26.31
N SER A 110 7.27 32.08 -25.42
CA SER A 110 7.22 32.33 -23.97
C SER A 110 6.89 31.01 -23.29
N ASN A 111 7.75 30.50 -22.41
CA ASN A 111 7.72 29.16 -21.74
C ASN A 111 8.99 28.32 -21.96
N LEU A 112 10.13 28.95 -22.30
CA LEU A 112 11.38 28.21 -22.40
C LEU A 112 11.93 27.89 -21.00
N VAL A 113 12.42 26.67 -20.84
CA VAL A 113 13.04 26.15 -19.60
C VAL A 113 14.54 25.87 -19.78
N ALA A 114 15.01 25.78 -21.02
CA ALA A 114 16.44 25.73 -21.34
C ALA A 114 16.73 26.36 -22.71
N VAL A 115 17.94 26.89 -22.88
CA VAL A 115 18.45 27.46 -24.14
C VAL A 115 19.83 26.92 -24.42
N SER A 116 20.11 26.53 -25.66
CA SER A 116 21.45 26.10 -26.10
C SER A 116 21.82 26.79 -27.40
N THR A 117 23.10 27.06 -27.65
CA THR A 117 23.50 27.78 -28.86
C THR A 117 24.92 27.46 -29.31
N ASP A 118 25.14 27.36 -30.61
CA ASP A 118 26.46 27.23 -31.26
C ASP A 118 26.40 27.98 -32.61
N HIS A 119 27.53 28.17 -33.29
CA HIS A 119 27.70 28.80 -34.61
C HIS A 119 26.69 29.92 -34.88
N ASP A 120 25.66 29.60 -35.67
CA ASP A 120 24.73 30.55 -36.24
C ASP A 120 23.26 30.20 -35.90
N HIS A 121 23.04 29.35 -34.90
CA HIS A 121 21.69 28.92 -34.51
C HIS A 121 21.55 28.73 -33.00
N SER A 122 20.29 28.68 -32.58
CA SER A 122 19.90 28.58 -31.19
C SER A 122 18.74 27.61 -31.04
N LEU A 123 18.75 26.89 -29.92
CA LEU A 123 17.74 25.92 -29.52
C LEU A 123 17.08 26.39 -28.22
N GLY A 124 15.79 26.14 -28.10
CA GLY A 124 15.01 26.35 -26.89
C GLY A 124 14.19 25.10 -26.58
N LEU A 125 14.22 24.69 -25.31
CA LEU A 125 13.35 23.66 -24.77
C LEU A 125 12.16 24.33 -24.09
N ARG A 126 10.93 23.92 -24.44
CA ARG A 126 9.71 24.35 -23.77
C ARG A 126 9.38 23.47 -22.56
N ASP A 127 8.63 24.03 -21.62
CA ASP A 127 8.08 23.30 -20.46
C ASP A 127 7.22 22.09 -20.84
N ASP A 128 6.54 22.13 -21.99
CA ASP A 128 5.76 21.02 -22.57
C ASP A 128 6.63 19.89 -23.17
N GLY A 129 7.95 20.02 -23.15
CA GLY A 129 8.90 19.05 -23.69
C GLY A 129 9.05 19.09 -25.21
N SER A 130 8.57 20.14 -25.89
CA SER A 130 8.85 20.39 -27.31
C SER A 130 10.10 21.26 -27.50
N VAL A 131 10.73 21.15 -28.67
CA VAL A 131 11.93 21.92 -29.03
C VAL A 131 11.61 22.95 -30.11
N ILE A 132 12.21 24.14 -30.00
CA ILE A 132 12.23 25.16 -31.04
C ILE A 132 13.66 25.52 -31.39
N ALA A 133 13.92 25.77 -32.68
CA ALA A 133 15.20 26.23 -33.17
C ALA A 133 15.02 27.51 -34.00
N TRP A 134 15.97 28.43 -33.92
CA TRP A 134 16.00 29.67 -34.71
C TRP A 134 17.43 30.07 -35.09
N GLY A 135 17.59 31.01 -36.01
CA GLY A 135 18.86 31.35 -36.64
C GLY A 135 18.99 30.74 -38.03
N ASN A 136 20.17 30.19 -38.35
CA ASN A 136 20.50 29.67 -39.67
C ASN A 136 19.48 28.61 -40.14
N PRO A 137 18.75 28.84 -41.24
CA PRO A 137 17.64 27.98 -41.67
C PRO A 137 18.07 26.55 -42.02
N PHE A 138 19.36 26.32 -42.29
CA PHE A 138 19.88 24.97 -42.52
C PHE A 138 20.01 24.15 -41.23
N LEU A 139 20.08 24.79 -40.07
CA LEU A 139 20.29 24.16 -38.76
C LEU A 139 19.00 24.09 -37.91
N THR A 140 17.93 24.77 -38.32
CA THR A 140 16.69 24.91 -37.55
C THR A 140 15.60 23.89 -37.88
N ASN A 141 15.91 22.86 -38.68
CA ASN A 141 14.93 21.84 -39.10
C ASN A 141 14.70 20.78 -38.00
N VAL A 142 14.04 21.18 -36.91
CA VAL A 142 13.66 20.28 -35.82
C VAL A 142 12.70 19.19 -36.35
N PRO A 143 12.97 17.89 -36.09
CA PRO A 143 12.10 16.81 -36.55
C PRO A 143 10.62 16.99 -36.13
N PRO A 144 9.65 16.83 -37.04
CA PRO A 144 8.23 16.94 -36.69
C PRO A 144 7.84 15.92 -35.62
N GLY A 145 7.12 16.36 -34.59
CA GLY A 145 6.59 15.47 -33.54
C GLY A 145 7.59 15.10 -32.44
N ILE A 146 8.74 15.79 -32.35
CA ILE A 146 9.63 15.64 -31.19
C ILE A 146 8.96 16.22 -29.92
N THR A 147 8.64 15.35 -28.97
CA THR A 147 8.02 15.68 -27.69
C THR A 147 8.73 14.94 -26.55
N ASN A 148 8.41 15.28 -25.30
CA ASN A 148 9.03 14.70 -24.11
C ASN A 148 10.56 14.89 -24.08
N ILE A 149 11.05 16.00 -24.63
CA ILE A 149 12.46 16.37 -24.53
C ILE A 149 12.73 16.98 -23.16
N GLN A 150 13.89 16.64 -22.60
CA GLN A 150 14.35 17.10 -21.29
C GLN A 150 15.66 17.90 -21.36
N ALA A 151 16.43 17.78 -22.45
CA ALA A 151 17.61 18.61 -22.67
C ALA A 151 17.83 18.84 -24.16
N VAL A 152 18.43 19.97 -24.51
CA VAL A 152 18.86 20.31 -25.87
C VAL A 152 20.34 20.68 -25.84
N ALA A 153 21.06 20.33 -26.90
CA ALA A 153 22.44 20.73 -27.10
C ALA A 153 22.64 21.18 -28.56
N ALA A 154 23.18 22.38 -28.74
CA ALA A 154 23.50 22.95 -30.04
C ALA A 154 24.94 22.60 -30.44
N SER A 155 25.16 22.30 -31.72
CA SER A 155 26.47 22.11 -32.34
C SER A 155 26.41 22.51 -33.82
N ASN A 156 27.24 21.98 -34.72
CA ASN A 156 26.93 22.03 -36.16
C ASN A 156 25.62 21.27 -36.52
N ASN A 157 25.02 20.61 -35.53
CA ASN A 157 23.74 19.91 -35.55
C ASN A 157 22.91 20.29 -34.32
N GLY A 158 21.61 20.04 -34.37
CA GLY A 158 20.80 20.09 -33.15
C GLY A 158 20.67 18.70 -32.51
N MET A 159 20.70 18.67 -31.18
CA MET A 159 20.52 17.46 -30.38
C MET A 159 19.47 17.67 -29.30
N ALA A 160 18.74 16.59 -28.99
CA ALA A 160 17.75 16.55 -27.95
C ALA A 160 17.82 15.21 -27.19
N LEU A 161 17.74 15.27 -25.87
CA LEU A 161 17.60 14.10 -25.02
C LEU A 161 16.12 13.96 -24.66
N ARG A 162 15.53 12.82 -25.01
CA ARG A 162 14.16 12.49 -24.65
C ARG A 162 14.14 11.92 -23.22
N ARG A 163 13.02 12.10 -22.50
CA ARG A 163 12.83 11.65 -21.11
C ARG A 163 13.04 10.15 -20.89
N ASP A 164 12.84 9.34 -21.92
CA ASP A 164 13.11 7.89 -21.88
C ASP A 164 14.59 7.54 -22.09
N GLY A 165 15.47 8.53 -22.16
CA GLY A 165 16.92 8.35 -22.35
C GLY A 165 17.36 8.22 -23.80
N ALA A 166 16.45 8.37 -24.78
CA ALA A 166 16.81 8.36 -26.19
C ALA A 166 17.48 9.68 -26.61
N VAL A 167 18.61 9.59 -27.32
CA VAL A 167 19.27 10.77 -27.92
C VAL A 167 18.83 10.93 -29.37
N LEU A 168 18.24 12.09 -29.67
CA LEU A 168 17.83 12.50 -31.00
C LEU A 168 18.83 13.54 -31.52
N SER A 169 19.31 13.37 -32.75
CA SER A 169 20.17 14.34 -33.42
C SER A 169 19.67 14.58 -34.83
N TRP A 170 19.79 15.80 -35.33
CA TRP A 170 19.42 16.15 -36.71
C TRP A 170 20.56 16.91 -37.38
N VAL A 171 20.92 16.44 -38.59
CA VAL A 171 22.00 17.00 -39.42
C VAL A 171 21.46 17.35 -40.81
N PRO A 172 21.92 18.44 -41.44
CA PRO A 172 21.59 18.70 -42.84
C PRO A 172 22.61 18.14 -43.86
N PHE A 173 23.87 17.84 -43.50
CA PHE A 173 24.91 17.43 -44.47
C PHE A 173 25.94 16.42 -43.95
N SER A 174 25.56 15.14 -43.89
CA SER A 174 26.37 13.96 -44.29
C SER A 174 25.72 12.69 -43.73
N SER A 175 25.84 11.58 -44.45
CA SER A 175 25.12 10.31 -44.25
C SER A 175 25.54 9.51 -43.00
N SER A 176 26.07 10.15 -41.97
CA SER A 176 26.43 9.53 -40.70
C SER A 176 25.89 10.40 -39.58
N GLY A 177 24.73 10.03 -39.02
CA GLY A 177 24.26 10.59 -37.75
C GLY A 177 25.42 10.60 -36.75
N GLN A 178 25.53 11.67 -35.97
CA GLN A 178 26.67 11.91 -35.08
C GLN A 178 26.90 10.70 -34.15
N PHE A 179 25.83 9.99 -33.79
CA PHE A 179 25.89 8.64 -33.25
C PHE A 179 25.52 7.63 -34.35
N GLY A 180 26.48 6.77 -34.74
CA GLY A 180 26.23 5.66 -35.66
C GLY A 180 25.38 4.53 -35.07
N VAL A 181 24.81 4.73 -33.88
CA VAL A 181 24.02 3.80 -33.08
C VAL A 181 22.90 4.55 -32.38
N ALA A 182 21.75 3.90 -32.17
CA ALA A 182 20.70 4.42 -31.31
C ALA A 182 21.20 4.42 -29.85
N LEU A 183 21.40 5.60 -29.28
CA LEU A 183 21.72 5.75 -27.86
C LEU A 183 20.43 5.78 -27.05
N ASN A 184 20.36 4.87 -26.08
CA ASN A 184 19.29 4.75 -25.10
C ASN A 184 19.89 4.78 -23.69
N ASP A 185 19.04 5.00 -22.68
CA ASP A 185 19.42 5.14 -21.28
C ASP A 185 20.42 6.28 -21.00
N CYS A 186 20.41 7.33 -21.82
CA CYS A 186 21.22 8.52 -21.58
C CYS A 186 20.62 9.43 -20.51
N ILE A 187 21.47 9.98 -19.64
CA ILE A 187 21.10 10.92 -18.57
C ILE A 187 21.64 12.33 -18.81
N ALA A 188 22.59 12.47 -19.74
CA ALA A 188 23.14 13.75 -20.14
C ALA A 188 23.60 13.70 -21.60
N ILE A 189 23.51 14.84 -22.27
CA ILE A 189 24.07 15.06 -23.61
C ILE A 189 24.89 16.35 -23.61
N ALA A 190 25.84 16.43 -24.51
CA ALA A 190 26.61 17.62 -24.83
C ALA A 190 27.06 17.57 -26.28
N ALA A 191 27.19 18.73 -26.91
CA ALA A 191 27.57 18.83 -28.32
C ALA A 191 28.42 20.09 -28.54
N ARG A 192 29.34 20.03 -29.49
CA ARG A 192 30.23 21.15 -29.86
C ARG A 192 30.80 20.92 -31.25
N TYR A 193 30.67 21.89 -32.16
CA TYR A 193 31.18 21.74 -33.54
C TYR A 193 30.68 20.41 -34.15
N ASP A 194 31.58 19.54 -34.59
CA ASP A 194 31.26 18.23 -35.16
C ASP A 194 31.28 17.10 -34.10
N SER A 195 31.49 17.43 -32.83
CA SER A 195 31.59 16.43 -31.75
C SER A 195 30.35 16.41 -30.87
N ALA A 196 29.96 15.22 -30.43
CA ALA A 196 28.86 15.03 -29.49
C ALA A 196 29.23 13.97 -28.47
N ALA A 197 28.61 14.04 -27.30
CA ALA A 197 28.77 13.03 -26.29
C ALA A 197 27.52 12.87 -25.45
N ALA A 198 27.35 11.66 -24.91
CA ALA A 198 26.26 11.31 -24.03
C ALA A 198 26.77 10.48 -22.87
N ILE A 199 26.14 10.62 -21.72
CA ILE A 199 26.40 9.80 -20.54
C ILE A 199 25.22 8.87 -20.36
N GLN A 200 25.49 7.57 -20.26
CA GLN A 200 24.50 6.55 -19.97
C GLN A 200 24.33 6.36 -18.46
N ARG A 201 23.17 5.85 -18.03
CA ARG A 201 22.84 5.59 -16.62
C ARG A 201 23.84 4.71 -15.88
N ASP A 202 24.54 3.82 -16.59
CA ASP A 202 25.57 2.93 -16.07
C ASP A 202 26.94 3.62 -15.85
N GLY A 203 27.01 4.93 -16.13
CA GLY A 203 28.24 5.73 -16.05
C GLY A 203 29.10 5.65 -17.31
N SER A 204 28.67 4.92 -18.34
CA SER A 204 29.37 4.87 -19.61
C SER A 204 29.28 6.21 -20.32
N VAL A 205 30.40 6.65 -20.90
CA VAL A 205 30.44 7.85 -21.75
C VAL A 205 30.62 7.43 -23.19
N VAL A 206 29.70 7.86 -24.04
CA VAL A 206 29.79 7.69 -25.49
C VAL A 206 30.19 9.02 -26.10
N VAL A 207 31.30 9.03 -26.83
CA VAL A 207 31.78 10.22 -27.57
C VAL A 207 31.82 9.92 -29.05
N ALA A 208 31.30 10.87 -29.83
CA ALA A 208 31.31 10.90 -31.28
C ALA A 208 32.16 12.08 -31.78
N PHE A 209 33.11 11.79 -32.66
CA PHE A 209 33.96 12.80 -33.30
C PHE A 209 33.65 12.90 -34.80
N GLY A 210 33.14 14.04 -35.25
CA GLY A 210 32.55 14.20 -36.58
C GLY A 210 33.49 14.40 -37.76
N SER A 211 34.73 13.89 -37.71
CA SER A 211 35.59 13.84 -38.90
C SER A 211 36.12 12.45 -39.26
N GLY A 212 35.58 11.38 -38.66
CA GLY A 212 35.91 10.00 -39.06
C GLY A 212 35.37 8.93 -38.12
N SER A 213 34.11 8.54 -38.30
CA SER A 213 33.41 7.28 -37.94
C SER A 213 33.73 6.55 -36.62
N SER A 214 34.44 7.17 -35.67
CA SER A 214 34.92 6.49 -34.46
C SER A 214 34.07 6.91 -33.28
N THR A 215 33.08 6.09 -32.95
CA THR A 215 32.41 6.15 -31.65
C THR A 215 33.32 5.47 -30.63
N VAL A 216 33.72 6.20 -29.59
CA VAL A 216 34.49 5.65 -28.48
C VAL A 216 33.55 5.51 -27.29
N VAL A 217 33.43 4.29 -26.77
CA VAL A 217 32.67 3.98 -25.55
C VAL A 217 33.65 3.77 -24.42
N PHE A 218 33.53 4.55 -23.36
CA PHE A 218 34.26 4.36 -22.11
C PHE A 218 33.36 3.57 -21.16
N PRO A 219 33.62 2.27 -20.91
CA PRO A 219 32.64 1.38 -20.31
C PRO A 219 32.40 1.58 -18.82
N GLN A 220 33.19 2.39 -18.10
CA GLN A 220 32.92 3.01 -16.80
C GLN A 220 34.03 4.04 -16.49
N LEU A 221 33.68 5.23 -16.02
CA LEU A 221 34.66 6.17 -15.47
C LEU A 221 35.03 5.76 -14.04
N PRO A 222 36.31 5.80 -13.63
CA PRO A 222 36.68 5.70 -12.23
C PRO A 222 35.95 6.77 -11.41
N ASN A 223 35.52 6.46 -10.18
CA ASN A 223 34.76 7.35 -9.28
C ASN A 223 35.44 8.70 -8.96
N THR A 224 36.66 8.91 -9.45
CA THR A 224 37.48 10.12 -9.29
C THR A 224 37.47 11.02 -10.52
N TRP A 225 36.80 10.63 -11.61
CA TRP A 225 36.77 11.38 -12.87
C TRP A 225 35.39 11.99 -13.10
N SER A 226 35.35 13.31 -13.28
CA SER A 226 34.20 14.01 -13.86
C SER A 226 34.49 14.26 -15.34
N VAL A 227 33.63 13.76 -16.23
CA VAL A 227 33.70 14.12 -17.65
C VAL A 227 32.87 15.38 -17.86
N ALA A 228 33.56 16.50 -18.13
CA ALA A 228 32.95 17.73 -18.64
C ALA A 228 33.00 17.67 -20.16
N LEU A 229 31.85 17.48 -20.80
CA LEU A 229 31.72 17.53 -22.25
C LEU A 229 31.42 18.99 -22.63
N GLY A 230 32.22 19.50 -23.57
CA GLY A 230 32.36 20.89 -24.03
C GLY A 230 31.24 21.92 -23.79
N ASN A 231 31.69 23.10 -23.38
CA ASN A 231 31.37 24.46 -23.85
C ASN A 231 29.94 25.03 -23.82
N ASP A 232 28.89 24.23 -24.05
CA ASP A 232 27.49 24.67 -23.96
C ASP A 232 26.72 23.66 -23.13
N HIS A 233 26.26 24.12 -21.97
CA HIS A 233 25.82 23.30 -20.85
C HIS A 233 26.93 22.41 -20.31
N GLY A 234 27.48 22.83 -19.16
CA GLY A 234 27.98 21.84 -18.22
C GLY A 234 26.90 20.78 -18.09
N LEU A 235 27.23 19.54 -18.50
CA LEU A 235 26.53 18.31 -18.20
C LEU A 235 25.03 18.56 -17.93
N ALA A 236 24.16 18.40 -18.93
CA ALA A 236 22.72 18.35 -18.68
C ALA A 236 22.40 17.05 -17.90
N VAL A 237 22.96 16.92 -16.70
CA VAL A 237 22.48 16.03 -15.66
C VAL A 237 21.11 16.57 -15.32
N PHE A 238 20.14 15.66 -15.28
CA PHE A 238 18.89 15.83 -14.54
C PHE A 238 18.89 17.09 -13.67
N ALA A 239 18.07 18.07 -14.03
CA ALA A 239 17.19 18.56 -12.99
C ALA A 239 16.23 17.37 -12.78
N PRO A 240 16.36 16.63 -11.67
CA PRO A 240 15.37 15.60 -11.41
C PRO A 240 13.99 16.25 -11.38
N ASP A 241 12.96 15.53 -11.75
CA ASP A 241 11.62 15.97 -11.41
C ASP A 241 11.40 15.65 -9.92
N PRO A 242 10.63 16.46 -9.17
CA PRO A 242 10.11 16.00 -7.89
C PRO A 242 9.48 14.60 -8.08
N PRO A 243 9.59 13.70 -7.09
CA PRO A 243 9.05 12.35 -7.24
C PRO A 243 7.55 12.40 -7.56
N ASP A 244 7.02 11.40 -8.28
CA ASP A 244 5.56 11.20 -8.37
C ASP A 244 5.17 10.05 -7.45
N VAL A 245 4.04 10.19 -6.74
CA VAL A 245 3.66 9.23 -5.70
C VAL A 245 2.16 8.95 -5.71
N THR A 246 1.81 7.69 -5.47
CA THR A 246 0.41 7.27 -5.30
C THR A 246 0.25 6.49 -4.00
N THR A 247 -0.62 6.98 -3.11
CA THR A 247 -1.00 6.23 -1.90
C THR A 247 -1.93 5.08 -2.30
N LEU A 248 -1.57 3.85 -1.97
CA LEU A 248 -2.38 2.65 -2.25
C LEU A 248 -3.04 2.13 -0.97
N GLN A 249 -4.06 1.28 -1.15
CA GLN A 249 -4.78 0.65 -0.05
C GLN A 249 -3.83 -0.13 0.88
N VAL A 250 -4.11 -0.04 2.18
CA VAL A 250 -3.37 -0.78 3.20
C VAL A 250 -3.57 -2.29 3.01
N SER A 251 -2.53 -3.07 3.22
CA SER A 251 -2.58 -4.54 3.20
C SER A 251 -1.90 -5.10 4.45
N GLY A 252 -1.66 -6.41 4.48
CA GLY A 252 -0.96 -7.07 5.58
C GLY A 252 -1.85 -8.00 6.40
N SER A 253 -1.22 -8.61 7.39
CA SER A 253 -1.81 -9.56 8.33
C SER A 253 -1.40 -9.14 9.74
N ASN A 254 -2.11 -9.66 10.73
CA ASN A 254 -1.66 -9.80 12.12
C ASN A 254 -0.85 -8.66 12.76
N GLY A 255 -1.52 -7.74 13.46
CA GLY A 255 -0.88 -6.70 14.27
C GLY A 255 -0.08 -5.64 13.50
N VAL A 256 0.19 -5.89 12.21
CA VAL A 256 0.99 -5.08 11.30
C VAL A 256 0.13 -4.57 10.15
N ALA A 257 -0.10 -3.27 10.10
CA ALA A 257 -0.68 -2.64 8.91
C ALA A 257 0.45 -2.35 7.91
N LEU A 258 0.40 -2.96 6.74
CA LEU A 258 1.36 -2.70 5.67
C LEU A 258 0.86 -1.55 4.81
N LEU A 259 1.40 -0.36 5.03
CA LEU A 259 1.11 0.81 4.21
C LEU A 259 1.76 0.62 2.84
N ASN A 260 1.00 0.79 1.76
CA ASN A 260 1.48 0.59 0.39
C ASN A 260 1.40 1.88 -0.42
N GLY A 261 2.32 2.04 -1.36
CA GLY A 261 2.28 3.11 -2.34
C GLY A 261 3.22 2.81 -3.50
N ASP A 262 3.02 3.52 -4.61
CA ASP A 262 3.94 3.52 -5.74
C ASP A 262 4.69 4.85 -5.79
N VAL A 263 5.98 4.80 -6.12
CA VAL A 263 6.86 5.98 -6.22
C VAL A 263 7.62 5.94 -7.53
N ASN A 264 7.50 7.00 -8.33
CA ASN A 264 8.41 7.29 -9.42
C ASN A 264 9.52 8.23 -8.92
N PRO A 265 10.80 7.81 -8.91
CA PRO A 265 11.90 8.64 -8.40
C PRO A 265 12.19 9.94 -9.17
N GLY A 266 11.61 10.13 -10.37
CA GLY A 266 11.82 11.36 -11.16
C GLY A 266 13.27 11.56 -11.59
N GLY A 267 14.08 10.49 -11.64
CA GLY A 267 15.44 10.54 -12.14
C GLY A 267 16.53 10.96 -11.14
N ALA A 268 16.19 11.20 -9.87
CA ALA A 268 17.17 11.36 -8.79
C ALA A 268 16.98 10.38 -7.65
N SER A 269 18.06 10.18 -6.90
CA SER A 269 18.06 9.35 -5.69
C SER A 269 16.93 9.81 -4.77
N THR A 270 15.93 8.95 -4.65
CA THR A 270 14.68 9.22 -3.97
C THR A 270 14.57 8.32 -2.76
N VAL A 271 14.15 8.92 -1.66
CA VAL A 271 13.72 8.20 -0.47
C VAL A 271 12.24 8.46 -0.24
N ALA A 272 11.52 7.41 0.14
CA ALA A 272 10.10 7.47 0.43
C ALA A 272 9.82 7.00 1.86
N TRP A 273 8.77 7.51 2.47
CA TRP A 273 8.26 7.05 3.75
C TRP A 273 6.75 7.29 3.77
N PHE A 274 6.08 6.78 4.80
CA PHE A 274 4.68 7.08 5.03
C PHE A 274 4.54 8.01 6.22
N GLU A 275 3.79 9.09 6.05
CA GLU A 275 3.28 9.88 7.17
C GLU A 275 1.97 9.27 7.61
N TRP A 276 1.77 9.13 8.92
CA TRP A 276 0.57 8.50 9.47
C TRP A 276 0.17 9.07 10.83
N GLY A 277 -1.11 8.96 11.21
CA GLY A 277 -1.63 9.45 12.48
C GLY A 277 -3.12 9.28 12.65
N THR A 278 -3.68 9.76 13.76
CA THR A 278 -5.12 9.61 14.07
C THR A 278 -6.01 10.64 13.37
N ASN A 279 -5.41 11.54 12.59
CA ASN A 279 -6.05 12.56 11.77
C ASN A 279 -5.07 12.95 10.64
N THR A 280 -5.52 13.80 9.70
CA THR A 280 -4.74 14.25 8.53
C THR A 280 -3.56 15.17 8.85
N SER A 281 -3.30 15.47 10.12
CA SER A 281 -2.02 16.08 10.54
C SER A 281 -0.91 15.05 10.73
N TYR A 282 -1.24 13.75 10.71
CA TYR A 282 -0.36 12.58 10.83
C TYR A 282 0.49 12.56 12.12
N GLY A 283 1.49 13.42 12.24
CA GLY A 283 2.32 13.55 13.44
C GLY A 283 3.29 12.39 13.67
N ASN A 284 3.24 11.32 12.87
CA ASN A 284 4.21 10.23 12.86
C ASN A 284 4.68 9.94 11.42
N ALA A 285 5.86 9.32 11.30
CA ALA A 285 6.43 8.89 10.03
C ALA A 285 7.11 7.52 10.18
N THR A 286 7.08 6.70 9.13
CA THR A 286 7.86 5.45 9.06
C THR A 286 9.34 5.74 8.78
N PRO A 287 10.25 4.77 8.99
CA PRO A 287 11.60 4.86 8.46
C PRO A 287 11.60 5.08 6.94
N SER A 288 12.62 5.78 6.45
CA SER A 288 12.78 6.03 5.01
C SER A 288 13.22 4.77 4.26
N ILE A 289 12.65 4.57 3.09
CA ILE A 289 12.91 3.48 2.16
C ILE A 289 13.63 4.06 0.95
N ALA A 290 14.76 3.48 0.57
CA ALA A 290 15.47 3.86 -0.64
C ALA A 290 14.74 3.33 -1.87
N VAL A 291 14.27 4.22 -2.74
CA VAL A 291 13.53 3.87 -3.97
C VAL A 291 14.48 3.81 -5.17
N GLY A 292 15.63 4.48 -5.09
CA GLY A 292 16.60 4.59 -6.17
C GLY A 292 16.35 5.85 -7.00
N SER A 293 16.81 5.86 -8.26
CA SER A 293 16.80 7.04 -9.14
C SER A 293 16.23 6.76 -10.54
N GLY A 294 15.37 5.73 -10.66
CA GLY A 294 14.73 5.35 -11.91
C GLY A 294 13.65 6.33 -12.39
N LEU A 295 13.07 6.04 -13.55
CA LEU A 295 11.90 6.75 -14.12
C LEU A 295 10.64 5.87 -14.20
N GLU A 296 10.71 4.67 -13.64
CA GLU A 296 9.60 3.73 -13.56
C GLU A 296 9.03 3.71 -12.14
N ASN A 297 7.76 3.36 -12.01
CA ASN A 297 7.13 3.24 -10.71
C ASN A 297 7.71 2.05 -9.94
N VAL A 298 8.10 2.31 -8.69
CA VAL A 298 8.57 1.30 -7.74
C VAL A 298 7.55 1.20 -6.61
N SER A 299 7.00 0.00 -6.42
CA SER A 299 6.11 -0.26 -5.30
C SER A 299 6.89 -0.32 -3.99
N VAL A 300 6.42 0.42 -2.99
CA VAL A 300 7.00 0.48 -1.66
C VAL A 300 5.96 0.16 -0.59
N SER A 301 6.42 -0.51 0.46
CA SER A 301 5.58 -0.93 1.57
C SER A 301 6.28 -0.70 2.91
N ALA A 302 5.54 -0.26 3.93
CA ALA A 302 6.08 -0.06 5.28
C ALA A 302 5.16 -0.66 6.36
N PRO A 303 5.68 -1.49 7.29
CA PRO A 303 4.89 -2.06 8.37
C PRO A 303 4.66 -1.05 9.50
N LEU A 304 3.43 -0.98 10.01
CA LEU A 304 3.06 -0.27 11.24
C LEU A 304 2.58 -1.26 12.30
N THR A 305 3.23 -1.22 13.48
CA THR A 305 2.89 -2.05 14.65
C THR A 305 2.39 -1.17 15.81
N GLY A 306 1.91 -1.78 16.91
CA GLY A 306 1.59 -1.04 18.14
C GLY A 306 0.37 -0.09 18.07
N LEU A 307 -0.39 -0.07 16.97
CA LEU A 307 -1.51 0.87 16.85
C LEU A 307 -2.64 0.53 17.84
N SER A 308 -3.41 1.54 18.25
CA SER A 308 -4.58 1.38 19.13
C SER A 308 -5.81 1.06 18.30
N PRO A 309 -6.59 0.04 18.65
CA PRO A 309 -7.64 -0.36 17.73
C PRO A 309 -8.91 0.49 17.85
N ARG A 310 -9.81 0.46 16.85
CA ARG A 310 -10.97 1.40 16.67
C ARG A 310 -10.58 2.87 16.47
N VAL A 311 -9.29 3.17 16.44
CA VAL A 311 -8.78 4.48 16.05
C VAL A 311 -8.62 4.48 14.53
N ALA A 312 -9.18 5.50 13.88
CA ALA A 312 -8.91 5.77 12.47
C ALA A 312 -7.46 6.26 12.34
N TYR A 313 -6.68 5.61 11.50
CA TYR A 313 -5.34 6.01 11.14
C TYR A 313 -5.32 6.49 9.70
N HIS A 314 -5.11 7.79 9.55
CA HIS A 314 -4.82 8.43 8.28
C HIS A 314 -3.36 8.20 7.92
N TYR A 315 -3.08 7.97 6.65
CA TYR A 315 -1.73 7.85 6.13
C TYR A 315 -1.64 8.33 4.68
N ARG A 316 -0.44 8.76 4.30
CA ARG A 316 -0.09 9.04 2.91
C ARG A 316 1.36 8.66 2.66
N ILE A 317 1.68 8.31 1.42
CA ILE A 317 3.07 8.18 1.00
C ILE A 317 3.69 9.56 0.75
N VAL A 318 4.96 9.71 1.10
CA VAL A 318 5.76 10.91 0.84
C VAL A 318 7.08 10.47 0.26
N ALA A 319 7.52 11.12 -0.82
CA ALA A 319 8.83 10.88 -1.39
C ALA A 319 9.56 12.20 -1.61
N THR A 320 10.87 12.19 -1.43
CA THR A 320 11.72 13.37 -1.63
C THR A 320 12.98 12.98 -2.39
N ASN A 321 13.38 13.88 -3.28
CA ASN A 321 14.68 13.84 -3.94
C ASN A 321 15.27 15.27 -3.96
N SER A 322 16.36 15.46 -4.69
CA SER A 322 17.03 16.76 -4.78
C SER A 322 16.23 17.85 -5.51
N ALA A 323 15.17 17.51 -6.25
CA ALA A 323 14.32 18.47 -6.95
C ALA A 323 13.06 18.85 -6.20
N GLY A 324 12.62 18.03 -5.25
CA GLY A 324 11.48 18.38 -4.44
C GLY A 324 10.94 17.23 -3.61
N ARG A 325 9.76 17.48 -3.05
CA ARG A 325 9.00 16.52 -2.27
C ARG A 325 7.59 16.43 -2.82
N ALA A 326 7.08 15.22 -2.94
CA ALA A 326 5.71 14.96 -3.31
C ALA A 326 4.97 14.23 -2.20
N PHE A 327 3.66 14.47 -2.16
CA PHE A 327 2.76 13.94 -1.16
C PHE A 327 1.64 13.21 -1.89
N GLY A 328 1.41 11.96 -1.51
CA GLY A 328 0.26 11.21 -1.98
C GLY A 328 -1.02 11.72 -1.32
N GLU A 329 -2.15 11.35 -1.92
CA GLU A 329 -3.47 11.61 -1.35
C GLU A 329 -3.63 10.94 0.02
N ASP A 330 -4.46 11.54 0.87
CA ASP A 330 -4.84 10.96 2.15
C ASP A 330 -5.64 9.67 1.94
N SER A 331 -5.24 8.63 2.64
CA SER A 331 -6.02 7.41 2.81
C SER A 331 -6.16 7.14 4.29
N PHE A 332 -7.17 6.38 4.70
CA PHE A 332 -7.31 6.01 6.09
C PHE A 332 -7.74 4.55 6.22
N PHE A 333 -7.29 3.95 7.32
CA PHE A 333 -7.71 2.63 7.75
C PHE A 333 -7.99 2.67 9.23
N HIS A 334 -8.83 1.78 9.72
CA HIS A 334 -8.93 1.56 11.16
C HIS A 334 -8.01 0.40 11.50
N LYS A 335 -7.14 0.52 12.52
CA LYS A 335 -6.65 -0.72 13.14
C LYS A 335 -7.88 -1.36 13.77
N ARG A 336 -8.29 -2.49 13.21
CA ARG A 336 -9.46 -3.20 13.70
C ARG A 336 -9.24 -3.53 15.18
N LEU A 337 -10.11 -3.03 16.06
CA LEU A 337 -10.22 -3.55 17.43
C LEU A 337 -10.79 -4.94 17.33
N ILE A 338 -9.88 -5.90 17.34
CA ILE A 338 -10.19 -7.27 17.66
C ILE A 338 -9.80 -7.41 19.13
N THR A 339 -10.76 -7.12 20.00
CA THR A 339 -10.64 -7.49 21.41
C THR A 339 -10.90 -8.99 21.49
N LEU A 340 -9.87 -9.79 21.79
CA LEU A 340 -10.07 -11.08 22.45
C LEU A 340 -10.48 -10.76 23.89
N ARG A 341 -11.77 -10.86 24.19
CA ARG A 341 -12.10 -11.41 25.51
C ARG A 341 -12.02 -12.92 25.30
N GLY A 342 -11.25 -13.60 26.14
CA GLY A 342 -11.01 -15.04 26.08
C GLY A 342 -12.27 -15.81 25.73
N ALA A 343 -12.08 -16.89 24.98
CA ALA A 343 -13.14 -17.67 24.37
C ALA A 343 -13.97 -16.95 23.30
N SER A 344 -14.13 -17.60 22.16
CA SER A 344 -15.28 -17.36 21.28
C SER A 344 -16.56 -17.65 22.08
N VAL A 345 -17.09 -16.61 22.71
CA VAL A 345 -18.45 -16.56 23.24
C VAL A 345 -19.38 -16.75 22.06
N ILE A 346 -19.83 -18.00 21.88
CA ILE A 346 -20.94 -18.50 21.04
C ILE A 346 -20.51 -19.21 19.76
N THR A 347 -20.96 -20.45 19.65
CA THR A 347 -21.20 -21.07 18.36
C THR A 347 -22.66 -21.52 18.33
N ASN A 348 -23.43 -20.91 17.49
CA ASN A 348 -23.74 -21.55 16.24
C ASN A 348 -23.85 -20.52 15.15
N GLU A 349 -23.63 -19.22 15.43
CA GLU A 349 -23.83 -18.15 14.46
C GLU A 349 -23.43 -16.74 14.97
N CYS A 350 -22.26 -16.60 15.60
CA CYS A 350 -21.69 -15.29 15.86
C CYS A 350 -20.20 -15.27 15.56
N HIS A 351 -19.82 -15.10 14.30
CA HIS A 351 -18.47 -14.68 13.99
C HIS A 351 -18.38 -13.16 14.17
N ARG A 352 -17.86 -12.71 15.32
CA ARG A 352 -17.18 -11.41 15.36
C ARG A 352 -15.88 -11.51 14.54
N PRO A 353 -15.41 -10.39 13.95
CA PRO A 353 -14.39 -10.42 12.92
C PRO A 353 -13.05 -10.97 13.41
N PHE A 354 -12.45 -11.81 12.56
CA PHE A 354 -11.03 -12.08 12.35
C PHE A 354 -10.10 -11.98 13.58
N VAL A 355 -9.62 -13.13 14.05
CA VAL A 355 -8.49 -13.27 14.98
C VAL A 355 -7.21 -13.45 14.18
N ASP A 356 -6.18 -12.78 14.67
CA ASP A 356 -4.79 -12.81 14.21
C ASP A 356 -4.07 -14.06 14.77
N PRO A 357 -3.42 -14.92 13.94
CA PRO A 357 -2.62 -16.08 14.40
C PRO A 357 -1.54 -15.82 15.47
N ASP A 358 -1.16 -14.56 15.74
CA ASP A 358 -0.15 -14.15 16.72
C ASP A 358 -0.77 -13.43 17.94
N ALA A 359 -2.10 -13.35 18.02
CA ALA A 359 -2.76 -12.87 19.21
C ALA A 359 -2.54 -13.88 20.36
N SER A 360 -1.91 -13.44 21.44
CA SER A 360 -1.93 -14.20 22.69
C SER A 360 -3.40 -14.37 23.10
N ILE A 361 -3.85 -15.63 23.19
CA ILE A 361 -5.18 -15.97 23.68
C ILE A 361 -5.24 -15.52 25.16
N LEU A 362 -5.73 -14.31 25.41
CA LEU A 362 -5.95 -13.81 26.76
C LEU A 362 -7.28 -14.39 27.27
N GLY A 363 -7.21 -15.60 27.80
CA GLY A 363 -8.29 -16.32 28.48
C GLY A 363 -8.72 -17.59 27.76
N GLU A 364 -8.99 -18.61 28.56
CA GLU A 364 -9.18 -19.98 28.10
C GLU A 364 -10.42 -20.18 27.18
N PRO A 365 -10.35 -20.98 26.09
CA PRO A 365 -11.46 -21.19 25.14
C PRO A 365 -12.72 -21.82 25.75
N PHE A 366 -13.89 -21.21 25.61
CA PHE A 366 -15.17 -21.78 26.04
C PHE A 366 -16.28 -21.42 25.06
N ALA A 367 -16.75 -22.41 24.30
CA ALA A 367 -17.83 -22.23 23.34
C ALA A 367 -18.85 -23.36 23.45
N LEU A 368 -20.09 -23.09 23.08
CA LEU A 368 -21.13 -24.08 22.87
C LEU A 368 -21.54 -23.99 21.43
N ALA A 369 -21.70 -25.11 20.74
CA ALA A 369 -22.32 -25.28 19.42
C ALA A 369 -23.54 -26.17 19.57
N ALA A 370 -24.66 -25.80 18.97
CA ALA A 370 -25.84 -26.65 18.90
C ALA A 370 -26.54 -26.48 17.57
N TYR A 371 -26.96 -27.60 16.98
CA TYR A 371 -27.82 -27.59 15.80
C TYR A 371 -28.57 -28.92 15.70
N GLN A 372 -29.75 -28.92 15.06
CA GLN A 372 -30.74 -30.00 15.11
C GLN A 372 -30.86 -30.63 16.52
N PHE A 373 -30.26 -31.79 16.76
CA PHE A 373 -30.36 -32.58 18.00
C PHE A 373 -29.01 -32.88 18.67
N SER A 374 -27.92 -32.25 18.22
CA SER A 374 -26.57 -32.50 18.75
C SER A 374 -25.94 -31.21 19.24
N SER A 375 -25.21 -31.31 20.35
CA SER A 375 -24.50 -30.20 20.98
C SER A 375 -23.02 -30.54 21.17
N LEU A 376 -22.17 -29.52 21.15
CA LEU A 376 -20.73 -29.62 21.33
C LEU A 376 -20.25 -28.46 22.20
N ALA A 377 -19.51 -28.75 23.26
CA ALA A 377 -18.82 -27.75 24.06
C ALA A 377 -17.33 -27.79 23.74
N LEU A 378 -16.73 -26.62 23.53
CA LEU A 378 -15.30 -26.38 23.58
C LEU A 378 -14.96 -25.94 25.00
N ARG A 379 -14.04 -26.65 25.65
CA ARG A 379 -13.58 -26.41 27.02
C ARG A 379 -12.33 -25.55 27.02
N THR A 380 -12.06 -24.94 28.18
CA THR A 380 -10.93 -24.03 28.45
C THR A 380 -9.58 -24.63 28.11
N ASP A 381 -9.44 -25.94 28.31
CA ASP A 381 -8.25 -26.72 27.97
C ASP A 381 -8.13 -27.08 26.47
N GLY A 382 -9.02 -26.57 25.60
CA GLY A 382 -9.05 -26.87 24.16
C GLY A 382 -9.68 -28.23 23.81
N SER A 383 -10.22 -28.96 24.78
CA SER A 383 -10.92 -30.24 24.56
C SER A 383 -12.39 -30.05 24.19
N LEU A 384 -12.96 -31.02 23.48
CA LEU A 384 -14.33 -30.98 22.98
C LEU A 384 -15.20 -32.05 23.65
N VAL A 385 -16.42 -31.69 24.04
CA VAL A 385 -17.40 -32.60 24.65
C VAL A 385 -18.72 -32.51 23.90
N GLY A 386 -19.12 -33.60 23.24
CA GLY A 386 -20.40 -33.69 22.53
C GLY A 386 -21.47 -34.42 23.33
N TRP A 387 -22.74 -34.05 23.16
CA TRP A 387 -23.92 -34.78 23.66
C TRP A 387 -25.13 -34.60 22.72
N GLY A 388 -26.16 -35.43 22.89
CA GLY A 388 -27.34 -35.44 22.02
C GLY A 388 -27.32 -36.61 21.01
N ASP A 389 -27.77 -36.35 19.78
CA ASP A 389 -27.78 -37.36 18.72
C ASP A 389 -26.36 -37.77 18.28
N ASN A 390 -26.16 -39.07 18.02
CA ASN A 390 -24.92 -39.66 17.53
C ASN A 390 -25.12 -40.66 16.37
N GLN A 391 -26.25 -40.61 15.66
CA GLN A 391 -26.56 -41.56 14.57
C GLN A 391 -25.50 -41.61 13.46
N TYR A 392 -24.72 -40.54 13.28
CA TYR A 392 -23.67 -40.42 12.28
C TYR A 392 -22.26 -40.32 12.87
N GLY A 393 -22.10 -40.62 14.16
CA GLY A 393 -20.81 -40.53 14.84
C GLY A 393 -20.35 -39.10 15.12
N GLN A 394 -21.25 -38.11 15.05
CA GLN A 394 -20.90 -36.70 15.29
C GLN A 394 -20.43 -36.41 16.72
N LEU A 395 -20.78 -37.24 17.71
CA LEU A 395 -20.23 -37.11 19.07
C LEU A 395 -18.88 -37.81 19.24
N ASN A 396 -18.42 -38.58 18.25
CA ASN A 396 -17.12 -39.25 18.27
C ASN A 396 -16.02 -38.26 17.88
N VAL A 397 -15.66 -37.37 18.81
CA VAL A 397 -14.63 -36.32 18.59
C VAL A 397 -13.30 -36.98 18.18
N PRO A 398 -12.77 -36.66 16.98
CA PRO A 398 -11.50 -37.20 16.54
C PRO A 398 -10.34 -36.52 17.29
N ASN A 399 -9.27 -37.26 17.58
CA ASN A 399 -8.07 -36.71 18.23
C ASN A 399 -7.44 -35.54 17.45
N THR A 400 -7.64 -35.50 16.13
CA THR A 400 -7.18 -34.41 15.26
C THR A 400 -7.89 -33.08 15.52
N ALA A 401 -9.05 -33.09 16.16
CA ALA A 401 -9.81 -31.90 16.56
C ALA A 401 -9.41 -31.38 17.96
N ALA A 402 -8.40 -31.98 18.62
CA ALA A 402 -7.88 -31.46 19.88
C ALA A 402 -7.25 -30.07 19.71
N ASN A 403 -7.22 -29.27 20.78
CA ASN A 403 -6.73 -27.89 20.79
C ASN A 403 -7.49 -26.99 19.81
N ALA A 404 -8.80 -27.22 19.69
CA ALA A 404 -9.68 -26.36 18.91
C ALA A 404 -9.80 -24.98 19.58
N VAL A 405 -9.92 -23.95 18.76
CA VAL A 405 -10.14 -22.56 19.19
C VAL A 405 -11.55 -22.06 18.85
N ALA A 406 -12.23 -22.73 17.92
CA ALA A 406 -13.64 -22.53 17.61
C ALA A 406 -14.27 -23.84 17.12
N ILE A 407 -15.59 -23.92 17.19
CA ILE A 407 -16.38 -25.08 16.76
C ILE A 407 -17.62 -24.64 15.99
N ALA A 408 -18.15 -25.46 15.08
CA ALA A 408 -19.43 -25.20 14.43
C ALA A 408 -20.25 -26.48 14.34
N ALA A 409 -21.57 -26.36 14.50
CA ALA A 409 -22.51 -27.48 14.45
C ALA A 409 -23.36 -27.39 13.18
N GLY A 410 -23.27 -28.40 12.33
CA GLY A 410 -24.22 -28.64 11.25
C GLY A 410 -25.30 -29.63 11.66
N ALA A 411 -26.18 -30.04 10.74
CA ALA A 411 -27.30 -30.96 11.05
C ALA A 411 -26.86 -32.25 11.73
N PHE A 412 -25.79 -32.85 11.23
CA PHE A 412 -25.30 -34.15 11.68
C PHE A 412 -23.78 -34.25 11.61
N HIS A 413 -23.08 -33.11 11.56
CA HIS A 413 -21.62 -33.02 11.51
C HIS A 413 -21.14 -31.82 12.32
N PHE A 414 -19.88 -31.86 12.73
CA PHE A 414 -19.22 -30.74 13.41
C PHE A 414 -17.96 -30.34 12.66
N LEU A 415 -17.57 -29.09 12.87
CA LEU A 415 -16.29 -28.55 12.46
C LEU A 415 -15.56 -28.05 13.71
N ALA A 416 -14.24 -28.17 13.70
CA ALA A 416 -13.34 -27.54 14.65
C ALA A 416 -12.29 -26.74 13.89
N LEU A 417 -12.06 -25.51 14.31
CA LEU A 417 -10.98 -24.66 13.85
C LEU A 417 -9.82 -24.77 14.84
N LYS A 418 -8.62 -25.01 14.35
CA LYS A 418 -7.39 -25.02 15.16
C LYS A 418 -6.66 -23.68 15.09
N ALA A 419 -5.82 -23.40 16.08
CA ALA A 419 -5.02 -22.17 16.16
C ALA A 419 -4.10 -21.97 14.93
N ASP A 420 -3.66 -23.06 14.30
CA ASP A 420 -2.86 -23.05 13.07
C ASP A 420 -3.66 -22.70 11.79
N GLY A 421 -4.95 -22.38 11.93
CA GLY A 421 -5.84 -22.02 10.82
C GLY A 421 -6.30 -23.21 9.96
N SER A 422 -6.08 -24.46 10.41
CA SER A 422 -6.63 -25.65 9.76
C SER A 422 -7.97 -26.06 10.38
N VAL A 423 -8.82 -26.69 9.56
CA VAL A 423 -10.19 -27.08 9.92
C VAL A 423 -10.31 -28.60 9.92
N VAL A 424 -10.96 -29.15 10.94
CA VAL A 424 -11.27 -30.57 11.06
C VAL A 424 -12.78 -30.74 11.04
N GLY A 425 -13.30 -31.58 10.13
CA GLY A 425 -14.71 -31.96 10.09
C GLY A 425 -14.93 -33.42 10.45
N TRP A 426 -16.04 -33.74 11.13
CA TRP A 426 -16.43 -35.12 11.44
C TRP A 426 -17.95 -35.26 11.60
N GLY A 427 -18.46 -36.50 11.58
CA GLY A 427 -19.89 -36.83 11.59
C GLY A 427 -20.40 -37.25 10.20
N ARG A 428 -21.64 -36.93 9.86
CA ARG A 428 -22.25 -37.25 8.56
C ARG A 428 -21.46 -36.61 7.43
N ASN A 429 -21.06 -37.44 6.46
CA ASN A 429 -20.24 -37.00 5.33
C ASN A 429 -20.73 -37.54 3.97
N SER A 430 -22.03 -37.85 3.84
CA SER A 430 -22.56 -38.41 2.57
C SER A 430 -22.45 -37.44 1.39
N GLU A 431 -22.34 -36.14 1.67
CA GLU A 431 -22.27 -35.06 0.68
C GLU A 431 -20.89 -34.37 0.66
N GLY A 432 -19.92 -34.88 1.43
CA GLY A 432 -18.61 -34.25 1.62
C GLY A 432 -18.61 -33.07 2.60
N GLN A 433 -19.71 -32.78 3.30
CA GLN A 433 -19.86 -31.62 4.20
C GLN A 433 -18.92 -31.62 5.41
N ALA A 434 -18.40 -32.78 5.80
CA ALA A 434 -17.44 -32.96 6.88
C ALA A 434 -16.00 -33.17 6.35
N SER A 435 -15.74 -32.92 5.06
CA SER A 435 -14.41 -33.02 4.44
C SER A 435 -13.89 -31.65 3.98
N PRO A 436 -13.25 -30.87 4.87
CA PRO A 436 -12.58 -29.64 4.49
C PRO A 436 -11.57 -29.87 3.35
N PRO A 437 -11.41 -28.93 2.40
CA PRO A 437 -10.41 -29.02 1.33
C PRO A 437 -8.99 -29.21 1.88
N ALA A 438 -8.20 -30.08 1.26
CA ALA A 438 -6.88 -30.47 1.77
C ALA A 438 -5.86 -29.32 1.80
N ASP A 439 -6.07 -28.30 0.97
CA ASP A 439 -5.28 -27.08 0.81
C ASP A 439 -5.83 -25.90 1.63
N LEU A 440 -6.94 -26.06 2.34
CA LEU A 440 -7.49 -25.02 3.21
C LEU A 440 -6.49 -24.69 4.33
N ARG A 441 -6.00 -23.44 4.31
CA ARG A 441 -5.11 -22.88 5.32
C ARG A 441 -5.58 -21.47 5.67
N ASN A 442 -5.11 -20.97 6.82
CA ASN A 442 -5.39 -19.61 7.30
C ASN A 442 -6.89 -19.34 7.49
N ALA A 443 -7.66 -20.37 7.86
CA ALA A 443 -9.05 -20.18 8.26
C ALA A 443 -9.11 -19.45 9.60
N VAL A 444 -10.09 -18.56 9.75
CA VAL A 444 -10.29 -17.71 10.93
C VAL A 444 -11.70 -17.79 11.48
N ALA A 445 -12.63 -18.35 10.71
CA ALA A 445 -13.99 -18.64 11.15
C ALA A 445 -14.54 -19.83 10.36
N ILE A 446 -15.48 -20.57 10.95
CA ILE A 446 -16.06 -21.78 10.37
C ILE A 446 -17.57 -21.80 10.55
N ALA A 447 -18.33 -22.07 9.49
CA ALA A 447 -19.78 -22.22 9.56
C ALA A 447 -20.18 -23.59 9.00
N ALA A 448 -21.20 -24.21 9.58
CA ALA A 448 -21.69 -25.52 9.20
C ALA A 448 -23.22 -25.49 9.08
N SER A 449 -23.73 -25.91 7.93
CA SER A 449 -25.15 -25.94 7.59
C SER A 449 -25.73 -27.36 7.75
N GLY A 450 -26.95 -27.59 7.24
CA GLY A 450 -27.47 -28.95 7.10
C GLY A 450 -26.71 -29.86 6.13
N PHE A 451 -26.10 -29.29 5.09
CA PHE A 451 -25.52 -30.06 3.98
C PHE A 451 -24.19 -29.53 3.45
N HIS A 452 -23.71 -28.39 3.93
CA HIS A 452 -22.50 -27.73 3.44
C HIS A 452 -21.80 -26.98 4.56
N SER A 453 -20.57 -26.57 4.30
CA SER A 453 -19.68 -26.00 5.29
C SER A 453 -18.84 -24.91 4.65
N PHE A 454 -18.40 -23.95 5.46
CA PHE A 454 -17.60 -22.83 5.03
C PHE A 454 -16.47 -22.53 5.99
N ALA A 455 -15.37 -22.00 5.46
CA ALA A 455 -14.30 -21.38 6.20
C ALA A 455 -14.05 -19.97 5.64
N LEU A 456 -14.03 -18.98 6.51
CA LEU A 456 -13.53 -17.64 6.20
C LEU A 456 -12.01 -17.66 6.37
N LYS A 457 -11.27 -17.19 5.38
CA LYS A 457 -9.82 -17.05 5.43
C LYS A 457 -9.41 -15.65 5.91
N SER A 458 -8.18 -15.54 6.41
CA SER A 458 -7.60 -14.29 6.92
C SER A 458 -7.55 -13.15 5.89
N ASP A 459 -7.47 -13.49 4.61
CA ASP A 459 -7.49 -12.56 3.47
C ASP A 459 -8.90 -12.05 3.11
N GLY A 460 -9.94 -12.48 3.84
CA GLY A 460 -11.33 -12.13 3.59
C GLY A 460 -12.01 -12.93 2.49
N SER A 461 -11.35 -13.93 1.91
CA SER A 461 -11.97 -14.92 1.01
C SER A 461 -12.68 -16.02 1.80
N VAL A 462 -13.69 -16.65 1.20
CA VAL A 462 -14.44 -17.74 1.82
C VAL A 462 -14.32 -19.00 0.96
N VAL A 463 -14.03 -20.12 1.61
CA VAL A 463 -13.96 -21.44 0.99
C VAL A 463 -15.15 -22.26 1.47
N GLY A 464 -16.03 -22.68 0.56
CA GLY A 464 -17.16 -23.56 0.85
C GLY A 464 -16.95 -24.98 0.33
N TRP A 465 -17.43 -25.98 1.05
CA TRP A 465 -17.45 -27.38 0.63
C TRP A 465 -18.77 -28.08 0.97
N GLY A 466 -19.06 -29.17 0.27
CA GLY A 466 -20.39 -29.78 0.22
C GLY A 466 -21.28 -29.20 -0.90
N PRO A 467 -22.50 -29.72 -1.08
CA PRO A 467 -23.45 -29.24 -2.09
C PRO A 467 -23.85 -27.78 -1.87
N ALA A 468 -23.99 -27.04 -2.98
CA ALA A 468 -24.44 -25.63 -2.99
C ALA A 468 -23.58 -24.67 -2.13
N SER A 469 -22.27 -24.92 -1.99
CA SER A 469 -21.33 -24.13 -1.19
C SER A 469 -20.57 -23.03 -1.96
N THR A 470 -20.99 -22.69 -3.18
CA THR A 470 -20.32 -21.67 -3.99
C THR A 470 -20.92 -20.29 -3.73
N LEU A 471 -20.11 -19.35 -3.21
CA LEU A 471 -20.50 -17.95 -3.13
C LEU A 471 -20.31 -17.25 -4.49
N PRO A 472 -21.10 -16.22 -4.82
CA PRO A 472 -20.92 -15.45 -6.03
C PRO A 472 -19.65 -14.59 -6.02
N PRO A 473 -19.20 -14.15 -7.20
CA PRO A 473 -17.89 -13.51 -7.37
C PRO A 473 -17.71 -12.18 -6.61
N ASP A 474 -18.81 -11.52 -6.25
CA ASP A 474 -18.80 -10.25 -5.54
C ASP A 474 -18.71 -10.40 -4.01
N ALA A 475 -18.72 -11.63 -3.49
CA ALA A 475 -18.52 -11.95 -2.07
C ALA A 475 -17.03 -11.85 -1.66
N THR A 476 -16.46 -10.65 -1.81
CA THR A 476 -15.06 -10.33 -1.46
C THR A 476 -15.00 -9.53 -0.16
N ASN A 477 -13.84 -9.54 0.51
CA ASN A 477 -13.59 -8.79 1.76
C ASN A 477 -14.57 -9.14 2.88
N ILE A 478 -14.84 -10.44 3.06
CA ILE A 478 -15.77 -10.94 4.07
C ILE A 478 -15.15 -10.87 5.47
N ILE A 479 -15.97 -10.53 6.47
CA ILE A 479 -15.57 -10.41 7.88
C ILE A 479 -16.34 -11.35 8.81
N ALA A 480 -17.48 -11.87 8.37
CA ALA A 480 -18.30 -12.83 9.12
C ALA A 480 -19.05 -13.75 8.17
N ILE A 481 -19.28 -14.98 8.61
CA ILE A 481 -20.04 -16.01 7.89
C ILE A 481 -21.02 -16.70 8.84
N ALA A 482 -22.17 -17.13 8.35
CA ALA A 482 -23.18 -17.90 9.08
C ALA A 482 -23.86 -18.89 8.12
N ALA A 483 -24.22 -20.06 8.60
CA ALA A 483 -24.86 -21.09 7.78
C ALA A 483 -25.92 -21.86 8.57
N GLY A 484 -27.19 -21.67 8.19
CA GLY A 484 -28.35 -22.39 8.70
C GLY A 484 -28.80 -23.51 7.77
N GLY A 485 -30.03 -24.00 7.92
CA GLY A 485 -30.53 -25.19 7.19
C GLY A 485 -30.22 -25.20 5.69
N SER A 486 -30.61 -24.15 4.97
CA SER A 486 -30.21 -23.91 3.57
C SER A 486 -29.95 -22.43 3.28
N LEU A 487 -29.70 -21.66 4.34
CA LEU A 487 -29.37 -20.23 4.29
C LEU A 487 -27.89 -20.04 4.63
N THR A 488 -27.17 -19.29 3.81
CA THR A 488 -25.83 -18.83 4.11
C THR A 488 -25.82 -17.31 4.11
N LEU A 489 -25.23 -16.70 5.14
CA LEU A 489 -25.05 -15.27 5.22
C LEU A 489 -23.57 -14.94 5.31
N VAL A 490 -23.15 -13.90 4.62
CA VAL A 490 -21.81 -13.33 4.72
C VAL A 490 -21.91 -11.83 4.94
N VAL A 491 -20.92 -11.26 5.63
CA VAL A 491 -20.82 -9.82 5.87
C VAL A 491 -19.55 -9.29 5.26
N LYS A 492 -19.64 -8.26 4.43
CA LYS A 492 -18.51 -7.53 3.88
C LYS A 492 -17.91 -6.58 4.91
N ALA A 493 -16.64 -6.20 4.71
CA ALA A 493 -15.94 -5.24 5.57
C ALA A 493 -16.62 -3.86 5.66
N ASP A 494 -17.41 -3.48 4.67
CA ASP A 494 -18.22 -2.26 4.66
C ASP A 494 -19.54 -2.40 5.45
N GLY A 495 -19.80 -3.58 6.03
CA GLY A 495 -21.01 -3.89 6.80
C GLY A 495 -22.20 -4.34 5.96
N THR A 496 -22.03 -4.58 4.66
CA THR A 496 -23.07 -5.13 3.77
C THR A 496 -23.26 -6.62 4.03
N VAL A 497 -24.51 -7.06 4.19
CA VAL A 497 -24.85 -8.49 4.31
C VAL A 497 -25.26 -9.04 2.94
N ILE A 498 -24.77 -10.22 2.60
CA ILE A 498 -25.21 -10.97 1.42
C ILE A 498 -25.72 -12.34 1.85
N GLY A 499 -26.89 -12.73 1.35
CA GLY A 499 -27.51 -14.02 1.62
C GLY A 499 -27.54 -14.94 0.40
N TYR A 500 -27.37 -16.23 0.64
CA TYR A 500 -27.35 -17.29 -0.38
C TYR A 500 -28.13 -18.52 0.07
N GLY A 501 -28.66 -19.25 -0.93
CA GLY A 501 -29.38 -20.49 -0.72
C GLY A 501 -30.89 -20.34 -0.94
N ASP A 502 -31.69 -21.08 -0.17
CA ASP A 502 -33.14 -21.10 -0.33
C ASP A 502 -33.75 -19.72 -0.06
N ASN A 503 -34.71 -19.29 -0.89
CA ASN A 503 -35.48 -18.05 -0.68
C ASN A 503 -36.99 -18.27 -0.53
N THR A 504 -37.44 -19.49 -0.26
CA THR A 504 -38.87 -19.83 -0.19
C THR A 504 -39.65 -18.92 0.76
N PHE A 505 -39.02 -18.46 1.85
CA PHE A 505 -39.65 -17.58 2.83
C PHE A 505 -39.19 -16.11 2.76
N GLY A 506 -38.26 -15.75 1.87
CA GLY A 506 -37.64 -14.41 1.83
C GLY A 506 -36.33 -14.29 2.62
N GLN A 507 -35.77 -15.41 3.09
CA GLN A 507 -34.60 -15.48 3.98
C GLN A 507 -33.26 -14.99 3.38
N ILE A 508 -33.15 -14.82 2.05
CA ILE A 508 -32.01 -14.11 1.42
C ILE A 508 -32.39 -12.68 0.96
N THR A 509 -33.59 -12.22 1.29
CA THR A 509 -34.07 -10.86 1.01
C THR A 509 -33.64 -9.94 2.15
N ILE A 510 -32.36 -9.53 2.11
CA ILE A 510 -31.74 -8.73 3.17
C ILE A 510 -32.42 -7.35 3.27
N PRO A 511 -32.90 -6.93 4.46
CA PRO A 511 -33.49 -5.61 4.65
C PRO A 511 -32.48 -4.47 4.42
N ALA A 512 -32.92 -3.36 3.83
CA ALA A 512 -32.08 -2.18 3.63
C ALA A 512 -31.56 -1.54 4.94
N SER A 513 -32.19 -1.86 6.09
CA SER A 513 -31.75 -1.43 7.42
C SER A 513 -30.52 -2.18 7.94
N ALA A 514 -30.17 -3.34 7.35
CA ALA A 514 -29.02 -4.17 7.69
C ALA A 514 -27.70 -3.55 7.18
N THR A 515 -27.38 -2.36 7.67
CA THR A 515 -26.13 -1.63 7.42
C THR A 515 -25.25 -1.65 8.67
N ASN A 516 -23.93 -1.44 8.51
CA ASN A 516 -22.98 -1.47 9.63
C ASN A 516 -23.01 -2.78 10.44
N VAL A 517 -23.25 -3.89 9.74
CA VAL A 517 -23.35 -5.22 10.35
C VAL A 517 -21.95 -5.74 10.70
N VAL A 518 -21.82 -6.36 11.88
CA VAL A 518 -20.56 -6.91 12.39
C VAL A 518 -20.63 -8.42 12.68
N ALA A 519 -21.83 -8.99 12.73
CA ALA A 519 -22.05 -10.43 12.83
C ALA A 519 -23.43 -10.79 12.26
N VAL A 520 -23.59 -12.05 11.85
CA VAL A 520 -24.83 -12.59 11.28
C VAL A 520 -25.13 -13.94 11.87
N ALA A 521 -26.42 -14.26 11.96
CA ALA A 521 -26.94 -15.59 12.30
C ALA A 521 -27.95 -16.04 11.23
N ALA A 522 -28.01 -17.34 10.92
CA ALA A 522 -28.82 -17.97 9.89
C ALA A 522 -29.68 -19.10 10.50
N GLY A 523 -30.94 -18.81 10.81
CA GLY A 523 -31.90 -19.88 11.10
C GLY A 523 -32.26 -20.69 9.84
N ASP A 524 -33.13 -21.69 10.00
CA ASP A 524 -33.60 -22.51 8.86
C ASP A 524 -34.50 -21.74 7.89
N PHE A 525 -35.16 -20.69 8.40
CA PHE A 525 -36.18 -19.92 7.67
C PHE A 525 -35.98 -18.39 7.74
N TYR A 526 -34.96 -17.92 8.46
CA TYR A 526 -34.77 -16.51 8.78
C TYR A 526 -33.29 -16.18 9.02
N GLY A 527 -32.91 -14.92 8.84
CA GLY A 527 -31.58 -14.40 9.15
C GLY A 527 -31.63 -13.34 10.25
N LEU A 528 -30.51 -13.19 10.95
CA LEU A 528 -30.26 -12.11 11.89
C LEU A 528 -28.96 -11.39 11.52
N ALA A 529 -28.90 -10.10 11.79
CA ALA A 529 -27.72 -9.27 11.67
C ALA A 529 -27.54 -8.44 12.94
N LEU A 530 -26.36 -8.52 13.54
CA LEU A 530 -25.93 -7.67 14.64
C LEU A 530 -25.17 -6.48 14.09
N ARG A 531 -25.63 -5.27 14.40
CA ARG A 531 -24.95 -4.02 14.06
C ARG A 531 -23.86 -3.67 15.06
N SER A 532 -22.93 -2.82 14.64
CA SER A 532 -21.83 -2.31 15.48
C SER A 532 -22.30 -1.52 16.71
N ASP A 533 -23.50 -0.94 16.67
CA ASP A 533 -24.15 -0.24 17.79
C ASP A 533 -24.89 -1.17 18.76
N GLY A 534 -24.81 -2.49 18.54
CA GLY A 534 -25.43 -3.49 19.41
C GLY A 534 -26.93 -3.69 19.16
N VAL A 535 -27.47 -3.20 18.04
CA VAL A 535 -28.83 -3.46 17.57
C VAL A 535 -28.88 -4.75 16.74
N VAL A 536 -29.91 -5.56 16.95
CA VAL A 536 -30.17 -6.77 16.14
C VAL A 536 -31.32 -6.51 15.17
N ILE A 537 -31.12 -6.92 13.92
CA ILE A 537 -32.10 -6.92 12.83
C ILE A 537 -32.35 -8.38 12.43
N GLY A 538 -33.55 -8.75 12.04
CA GLY A 538 -33.75 -10.02 11.33
C GLY A 538 -34.89 -9.98 10.33
N TRP A 539 -34.97 -11.05 9.53
CA TRP A 539 -35.86 -11.18 8.36
C TRP A 539 -36.15 -12.67 8.10
N PRO A 540 -37.29 -13.11 7.50
CA PRO A 540 -38.22 -12.36 6.64
C PRO A 540 -39.60 -11.93 7.20
N SER A 541 -39.94 -12.05 8.48
CA SER A 541 -41.34 -11.89 8.98
C SER A 541 -41.75 -10.55 9.63
N ASP A 542 -43.07 -10.28 9.65
CA ASP A 542 -43.79 -9.10 10.17
C ASP A 542 -44.05 -9.05 11.72
N ASP A 543 -43.34 -9.82 12.58
CA ASP A 543 -43.50 -9.83 14.05
C ASP A 543 -42.14 -10.06 14.77
N PRO A 544 -41.96 -9.70 16.07
CA PRO A 544 -40.78 -8.99 16.55
C PRO A 544 -39.52 -9.85 16.59
N ILE A 545 -38.79 -9.83 15.49
CA ILE A 545 -37.35 -9.97 15.49
C ILE A 545 -36.83 -8.65 16.07
N PRO A 546 -36.18 -8.69 17.24
CA PRO A 546 -36.56 -7.87 18.40
C PRO A 546 -36.77 -6.38 18.07
N PRO A 547 -37.76 -5.68 18.68
CA PRO A 547 -37.82 -4.23 18.60
C PRO A 547 -36.66 -3.70 19.44
N ILE A 548 -35.52 -3.52 18.79
CA ILE A 548 -34.33 -2.84 19.30
C ILE A 548 -33.82 -3.47 20.61
N ALA A 549 -33.38 -4.73 20.57
CA ALA A 549 -32.45 -5.21 21.60
C ALA A 549 -31.15 -4.42 21.44
N THR A 550 -30.84 -3.52 22.38
CA THR A 550 -29.58 -2.76 22.43
C THR A 550 -28.57 -3.43 23.34
N ASN A 551 -27.29 -3.05 23.21
CA ASN A 551 -26.18 -3.63 23.97
C ASN A 551 -26.01 -5.14 23.75
N VAL A 552 -26.49 -5.66 22.61
CA VAL A 552 -26.26 -7.05 22.22
C VAL A 552 -24.81 -7.21 21.79
N ILE A 553 -24.16 -8.24 22.29
CA ILE A 553 -22.79 -8.59 21.95
C ILE A 553 -22.69 -9.83 21.08
N ALA A 554 -23.74 -10.64 21.01
CA ALA A 554 -23.80 -11.81 20.16
C ALA A 554 -25.22 -12.34 19.97
N ILE A 555 -25.40 -13.10 18.90
CA ILE A 555 -26.67 -13.63 18.42
C ILE A 555 -26.53 -15.12 18.09
N SER A 556 -27.63 -15.85 18.14
CA SER A 556 -27.69 -17.29 17.87
C SER A 556 -29.07 -17.59 17.27
N ALA A 557 -29.11 -18.24 16.11
CA ALA A 557 -30.36 -18.61 15.46
C ALA A 557 -30.50 -20.13 15.40
N GLY A 558 -31.62 -20.63 15.92
CA GLY A 558 -32.03 -22.02 15.80
C GLY A 558 -33.01 -22.16 14.66
N ARG A 559 -33.58 -23.35 14.51
CA ARG A 559 -34.55 -23.64 13.45
C ARG A 559 -35.77 -22.70 13.47
N PHE A 560 -36.28 -22.39 14.66
CA PHE A 560 -37.51 -21.60 14.84
C PHE A 560 -37.39 -20.48 15.88
N HIS A 561 -36.26 -20.35 16.57
CA HIS A 561 -36.10 -19.38 17.65
C HIS A 561 -34.69 -18.81 17.69
N TRP A 562 -34.58 -17.59 18.20
CA TRP A 562 -33.30 -16.89 18.33
C TRP A 562 -33.02 -16.51 19.77
N LEU A 563 -31.74 -16.33 20.07
CA LEU A 563 -31.22 -15.77 21.30
C LEU A 563 -30.26 -14.62 20.99
N ALA A 564 -30.20 -13.64 21.87
CA ALA A 564 -29.25 -12.54 21.85
C ALA A 564 -28.68 -12.35 23.26
N LEU A 565 -27.34 -12.35 23.34
CA LEU A 565 -26.60 -12.12 24.57
C LEU A 565 -26.26 -10.65 24.71
N LYS A 566 -26.59 -10.04 25.85
CA LYS A 566 -26.24 -8.66 26.17
C LYS A 566 -24.90 -8.56 26.88
N ALA A 567 -24.28 -7.38 26.80
CA ALA A 567 -22.99 -7.07 27.42
C ALA A 567 -22.97 -7.25 28.95
N ASP A 568 -24.13 -7.18 29.62
CA ASP A 568 -24.30 -7.38 31.06
C ASP A 568 -24.44 -8.86 31.46
N GLY A 569 -24.38 -9.79 30.50
CA GLY A 569 -24.52 -11.22 30.72
C GLY A 569 -25.97 -11.70 30.84
N SER A 570 -26.96 -10.86 30.53
CA SER A 570 -28.36 -11.27 30.38
C SER A 570 -28.67 -11.75 28.96
N VAL A 571 -29.62 -12.68 28.84
CA VAL A 571 -30.06 -13.24 27.55
C VAL A 571 -31.49 -12.79 27.26
N VAL A 572 -31.74 -12.44 26.00
CA VAL A 572 -33.10 -12.22 25.47
C VAL A 572 -33.31 -13.14 24.26
N GLY A 573 -34.54 -13.52 23.98
CA GLY A 573 -34.83 -14.45 22.89
C GLY A 573 -36.30 -14.41 22.48
N SER A 574 -36.62 -15.13 21.41
CA SER A 574 -38.01 -15.37 20.98
C SER A 574 -38.70 -16.51 21.75
N VAL A 575 -38.10 -16.95 22.85
CA VAL A 575 -38.57 -18.01 23.75
C VAL A 575 -38.44 -17.52 25.19
N ASP A 576 -39.19 -18.14 26.10
CA ASP A 576 -39.08 -17.86 27.53
C ASP A 576 -37.65 -18.17 28.02
N ILE A 577 -37.01 -17.17 28.61
CA ILE A 577 -35.65 -17.27 29.15
C ILE A 577 -35.76 -17.60 30.65
N PRO A 578 -35.12 -18.67 31.15
CA PRO A 578 -35.19 -19.03 32.55
C PRO A 578 -34.45 -17.99 33.42
N ASP A 579 -34.95 -17.75 34.64
CA ASP A 579 -34.36 -16.82 35.61
C ASP A 579 -32.89 -17.15 35.96
N SER A 580 -32.47 -18.41 35.73
CA SER A 580 -31.10 -18.88 35.96
C SER A 580 -30.11 -18.47 34.87
N ALA A 581 -30.57 -17.92 33.73
CA ALA A 581 -29.77 -17.45 32.60
C ALA A 581 -29.15 -16.06 32.86
N THR A 582 -28.40 -15.96 33.95
CA THR A 582 -27.65 -14.78 34.38
C THR A 582 -26.15 -15.04 34.30
N ASN A 583 -25.33 -13.98 34.16
CA ASN A 583 -23.88 -14.09 34.00
C ASN A 583 -23.49 -15.00 32.83
N VAL A 584 -24.29 -14.94 31.76
CA VAL A 584 -24.08 -15.75 30.56
C VAL A 584 -22.91 -15.18 29.77
N VAL A 585 -22.04 -16.09 29.37
CA VAL A 585 -20.86 -15.83 28.54
C VAL A 585 -20.89 -16.63 27.24
N ALA A 586 -21.89 -17.48 26.99
CA ALA A 586 -22.18 -17.98 25.65
C ALA A 586 -23.61 -18.50 25.56
N ILE A 587 -24.17 -18.51 24.35
CA ILE A 587 -25.50 -19.01 24.00
C ILE A 587 -25.39 -19.92 22.78
N ALA A 588 -26.29 -20.89 22.63
CA ALA A 588 -26.43 -21.69 21.43
C ALA A 588 -27.89 -22.16 21.29
N THR A 589 -28.34 -22.39 20.06
CA THR A 589 -29.74 -22.74 19.74
C THR A 589 -29.81 -23.98 18.84
N GLY A 590 -30.44 -25.04 19.33
CA GLY A 590 -30.71 -26.24 18.54
C GLY A 590 -32.04 -26.18 17.76
N PHE A 591 -32.59 -27.35 17.45
CA PHE A 591 -33.90 -27.49 16.78
C PHE A 591 -35.04 -26.78 17.53
N GLY A 592 -35.06 -26.91 18.85
CA GLY A 592 -36.09 -26.35 19.72
C GLY A 592 -35.63 -26.21 21.17
N TYR A 593 -34.32 -26.29 21.40
CA TYR A 593 -33.68 -26.13 22.69
C TYR A 593 -32.63 -25.05 22.62
N SER A 594 -32.31 -24.50 23.77
CA SER A 594 -31.37 -23.42 23.97
C SER A 594 -30.36 -23.83 25.02
N LEU A 595 -29.12 -23.41 24.85
CA LEU A 595 -28.05 -23.59 25.82
C LEU A 595 -27.48 -22.22 26.18
N ALA A 596 -27.11 -22.04 27.45
CA ALA A 596 -26.32 -20.92 27.89
C ALA A 596 -25.19 -21.37 28.81
N ALA A 597 -24.02 -20.83 28.54
CA ALA A 597 -22.79 -21.06 29.27
C ALA A 597 -22.59 -19.87 30.22
N ARG A 598 -22.34 -20.11 31.50
CA ARG A 598 -22.19 -19.07 32.52
C ARG A 598 -20.72 -18.84 32.85
N ALA A 599 -20.41 -17.65 33.37
CA ALA A 599 -19.05 -17.25 33.74
C ALA A 599 -18.39 -18.16 34.79
N ASP A 600 -19.18 -18.92 35.55
CA ASP A 600 -18.72 -19.92 36.52
C ASP A 600 -18.36 -21.28 35.87
N GLY A 601 -18.43 -21.39 34.54
CA GLY A 601 -18.12 -22.61 33.80
C GLY A 601 -19.26 -23.63 33.78
N SER A 602 -20.43 -23.31 34.33
CA SER A 602 -21.62 -24.16 34.21
C SER A 602 -22.40 -23.88 32.93
N VAL A 603 -23.07 -24.91 32.41
CA VAL A 603 -23.94 -24.82 31.24
C VAL A 603 -25.36 -25.15 31.68
N ILE A 604 -26.29 -24.29 31.31
CA ILE A 604 -27.72 -24.51 31.49
C ILE A 604 -28.35 -24.74 30.12
N GLY A 605 -29.41 -25.53 30.08
CA GLY A 605 -30.18 -25.76 28.86
C GLY A 605 -31.67 -25.74 29.16
N TRP A 606 -32.46 -25.24 28.22
CA TRP A 606 -33.91 -25.15 28.32
C TRP A 606 -34.59 -25.36 26.96
N GLY A 607 -35.91 -25.56 26.95
CA GLY A 607 -36.68 -25.87 25.75
C GLY A 607 -36.89 -27.37 25.55
N TYR A 608 -36.91 -27.82 24.30
CA TYR A 608 -37.22 -29.19 23.91
C TYR A 608 -36.14 -30.19 24.34
N ASN A 609 -36.53 -31.23 25.08
CA ASN A 609 -35.65 -32.36 25.39
C ASN A 609 -36.28 -33.64 24.81
N GLY A 610 -35.85 -34.00 23.61
CA GLY A 610 -36.40 -35.10 22.83
C GLY A 610 -35.77 -36.45 23.17
N TYR A 611 -35.88 -37.38 22.23
CA TYR A 611 -35.36 -38.74 22.36
C TYR A 611 -33.83 -38.83 22.48
N TYR A 612 -33.11 -37.77 22.08
CA TYR A 612 -31.65 -37.78 22.02
C TYR A 612 -30.98 -37.17 23.26
N GLY A 613 -31.75 -36.63 24.20
CA GLY A 613 -31.19 -36.09 25.44
C GLY A 613 -30.40 -34.80 25.22
N GLU A 614 -30.91 -33.90 24.40
CA GLU A 614 -30.29 -32.63 24.02
C GLU A 614 -29.99 -31.73 25.24
N LEU A 615 -30.79 -31.86 26.31
CA LEU A 615 -30.60 -31.17 27.59
C LEU A 615 -29.89 -32.03 28.65
N ASN A 616 -29.45 -33.26 28.32
CA ASN A 616 -28.67 -34.12 29.22
C ASN A 616 -27.20 -33.69 29.21
N ILE A 617 -26.95 -32.48 29.69
CA ILE A 617 -25.63 -31.84 29.67
C ILE A 617 -24.65 -32.66 30.54
N PRO A 618 -23.56 -33.20 29.96
CA PRO A 618 -22.59 -33.98 30.71
C PRO A 618 -21.86 -33.15 31.78
N GLN A 619 -21.51 -33.75 32.91
CA GLN A 619 -20.77 -33.05 33.97
C GLN A 619 -19.39 -32.56 33.50
N ASN A 620 -18.73 -33.28 32.58
CA ASN A 620 -17.48 -32.83 31.97
C ASN A 620 -17.69 -31.72 30.92
N ALA A 621 -18.92 -31.37 30.56
CA ALA A 621 -19.22 -30.11 29.88
C ALA A 621 -19.38 -28.94 30.89
N THR A 622 -19.53 -29.22 32.19
CA THR A 622 -19.84 -28.26 33.27
C THR A 622 -18.90 -28.42 34.48
N ASN A 623 -17.76 -27.72 34.49
CA ASN A 623 -16.85 -27.47 35.62
C ASN A 623 -15.48 -27.15 35.02
N LEU A 624 -15.36 -25.90 34.59
CA LEU A 624 -14.15 -25.36 34.00
C LEU A 624 -13.55 -24.44 35.04
N THR A 625 -12.39 -24.80 35.57
CA THR A 625 -11.66 -23.94 36.51
C THR A 625 -11.25 -22.69 35.75
N VAL A 626 -12.04 -21.62 35.85
CA VAL A 626 -11.67 -20.31 35.34
C VAL A 626 -10.58 -19.77 36.27
N VAL A 627 -9.31 -20.00 35.91
CA VAL A 627 -8.19 -19.29 36.55
C VAL A 627 -8.11 -17.93 35.85
N PRO A 628 -8.39 -16.80 36.53
CA PRO A 628 -8.15 -15.50 35.93
C PRO A 628 -6.63 -15.35 35.76
N PRO A 629 -6.12 -14.93 34.59
CA PRO A 629 -4.70 -14.65 34.45
C PRO A 629 -4.37 -13.37 35.22
N ASN A 630 -3.71 -13.52 36.37
CA ASN A 630 -2.95 -12.42 36.97
C ASN A 630 -1.49 -12.59 36.55
N GLY A 631 -1.07 -11.80 35.56
CA GLY A 631 0.33 -11.67 35.13
C GLY A 631 0.44 -11.36 33.64
N GLU A 632 0.95 -10.17 33.31
CA GLU A 632 1.37 -9.81 31.94
C GLU A 632 2.85 -10.18 31.73
N VAL A 633 3.18 -10.68 30.54
CA VAL A 633 4.55 -10.88 30.07
C VAL A 633 4.85 -9.83 29.00
N ASP A 634 5.93 -9.08 29.20
CA ASP A 634 6.45 -8.11 28.24
C ASP A 634 7.24 -8.85 27.15
N GLN A 635 6.76 -8.78 25.91
CA GLN A 635 7.29 -9.54 24.77
C GLN A 635 8.55 -8.88 24.17
N ASP A 636 8.88 -7.66 24.57
CA ASP A 636 10.00 -6.89 24.00
C ASP A 636 11.31 -7.04 24.79
N THR A 637 11.31 -7.81 25.88
CA THR A 637 12.51 -8.10 26.67
C THR A 637 12.95 -9.56 26.50
N PRO A 638 14.06 -9.87 25.80
CA PRO A 638 14.55 -11.24 25.68
C PRO A 638 15.09 -11.75 27.03
N GLY A 639 14.51 -12.84 27.54
CA GLY A 639 14.90 -13.43 28.83
C GLY A 639 14.25 -14.79 29.05
N VAL A 640 14.73 -15.53 30.05
CA VAL A 640 14.11 -16.78 30.51
C VAL A 640 13.08 -16.44 31.57
N TYR A 641 11.79 -16.61 31.26
CA TYR A 641 10.72 -16.25 32.19
C TYR A 641 10.31 -17.47 32.99
N THR A 642 10.46 -17.37 34.31
CA THR A 642 10.07 -18.45 35.23
C THR A 642 8.70 -18.10 35.80
N LEU A 643 7.64 -18.72 35.26
CA LEU A 643 6.30 -18.61 35.85
C LEU A 643 6.17 -19.67 36.95
N THR A 644 5.98 -19.19 38.18
CA THR A 644 5.76 -20.03 39.37
C THR A 644 4.29 -19.96 39.75
N TYR A 645 3.57 -21.06 39.55
CA TYR A 645 2.17 -21.17 39.96
C TYR A 645 2.12 -21.78 41.35
N GLY A 646 1.44 -21.13 42.31
CA GLY A 646 1.24 -21.66 43.66
C GLY A 646 -0.24 -21.88 43.95
N GLY A 647 -0.61 -23.11 44.29
CA GLY A 647 -1.93 -23.44 44.84
C GLY A 647 -1.81 -23.77 46.32
N ALA A 648 -2.60 -23.10 47.17
CA ALA A 648 -2.70 -23.44 48.59
C ALA A 648 -4.11 -23.95 48.89
N ASN A 649 -4.21 -25.20 49.34
CA ASN A 649 -5.42 -25.68 50.00
C ASN A 649 -5.35 -25.36 51.49
N PHE A 650 -6.46 -24.94 52.11
CA PHE A 650 -6.60 -24.95 53.58
C PHE A 650 -6.39 -26.42 54.04
N PRO A 651 -5.32 -26.80 54.79
CA PRO A 651 -4.57 -26.05 55.80
C PRO A 651 -3.04 -25.95 55.55
N GLY A 652 -2.63 -25.41 54.39
CA GLY A 652 -1.28 -24.84 54.21
C GLY A 652 -0.22 -25.70 53.52
N ILE A 653 -0.58 -26.69 52.71
CA ILE A 653 0.37 -27.31 51.78
C ILE A 653 0.37 -26.50 50.49
N ALA A 654 1.53 -25.91 50.16
CA ALA A 654 1.77 -25.20 48.92
C ALA A 654 2.56 -26.11 47.98
N ASP A 655 1.97 -26.48 46.85
CA ASP A 655 2.71 -27.05 45.73
C ASP A 655 2.89 -25.98 44.66
N ALA A 656 4.11 -25.91 44.13
CA ALA A 656 4.47 -25.01 43.06
C ALA A 656 4.92 -25.79 41.82
N VAL A 657 4.26 -25.53 40.70
CA VAL A 657 4.71 -26.00 39.38
C VAL A 657 5.38 -24.84 38.69
N THR A 658 6.59 -25.07 38.19
CA THR A 658 7.36 -24.06 37.49
C THR A 658 7.41 -24.40 36.02
N ARG A 659 7.00 -23.47 35.16
CA ARG A 659 7.20 -23.59 33.71
C ARG A 659 8.11 -22.48 33.23
N THR A 660 9.15 -22.87 32.51
CA THR A 660 10.08 -21.95 31.87
C THR A 660 9.61 -21.72 30.43
N VAL A 661 9.41 -20.45 30.06
CA VAL A 661 9.13 -20.02 28.68
C VAL A 661 10.29 -19.18 28.19
#